data_AF-K6TTA2-F1
#
_entry.id   AF-K6TTA2-F1
#
_cell.length_a   1.000
_cell.length_b   1.000
_cell.length_c   1.000
_cell.angle_alpha   90.00
_cell.angle_beta   90.00
_cell.angle_gamma   90.00
#
_symmetry.space_group_name_H-M   'P 1'
#
loop_
_entity.id
_entity.type
_entity.pdbx_description
1 polymer ?
#
loop_
_entity_poly.entity_id
_entity_poly.type
_entity_poly.pdbx_seq_one_letter_code
_entity_poly.pdbx_strand_id
1 'polypeptide(L)'
;MNINKKLITFILSFAMVLSLIPTLNVQAATTDYKIISDSKVTAKQAKKWAKSKGATQTFINLADLYFEYASDHGGVNPAIAYVQSAKETGFGKFGGVLDESFHNPCGLKTEAGGDNTDPNAHQKFDSWDEGVQAHLDHLALYAGASGYPRDDTYDPRHFVTIKGNATTVNSLSGKWAPSATYGEEISKLYEDLMDYSGVDYPKDSDNTNTGKNTSGSSSNAAPNPGKPESKPIAPSVIDVIPENKPQGGSKPQEEKPNITSTIGWKNENGAWYYYKSDNTKAIGWINPDGNWYYLKDDGKMATDWVSDNGKWYYLDKSGTMFKGWKQLNNDWYFLSNSGAMATGIQYDGSDLYYFKDSGVMATNNGWTKINDKWYYFEKSGAIKTGWFKDHNNWYYLQGDGSMVTGLSRIDNKIYMLDNGGIMQTGWVKIGSYWYYFNTDGSMATGWIVDNGSYYYLYDTGAMAKGWLNINGTWYYLNDSGAMATGWVTSNGDSYYLDTNTGRMLTNTTIEGYKIGSDGKKQSTSNQDDDNSGTTTPPPINNGSSNGKKTIAIDPGHDYGNDYGATSTIDGVTYDETVLNMQVADKLKTELQNRGYNVVMTRNLGEKPSYGSLIDSLTHKVDVANNANADFFISIHHNSADTSANGVLTLYSTQAQDDSFGGKLDNARIEKSKKMATLINNNISSKLNLNNRGGQSQNLFVCRNANMPAVLVEVGFITNKDEAIRCSDPASQQKVAQAIAEVIAANI
;
A
#
# COMPACT_ATOMS: atom_id res chain seq x y z
N MET A 1 4.85 11.66 26.62
CA MET A 1 5.20 10.26 26.28
C MET A 1 4.22 9.39 27.08
N ASN A 2 3.14 8.87 26.50
CA ASN A 2 2.97 7.96 25.35
C ASN A 2 2.85 6.50 25.88
N ILE A 3 1.72 5.78 25.68
CA ILE A 3 1.15 5.23 24.41
C ILE A 3 1.93 3.97 23.99
N ASN A 4 1.34 2.81 23.67
CA ASN A 4 -0.06 2.30 23.82
C ASN A 4 -0.19 0.83 23.36
N LYS A 5 -1.13 0.07 23.95
CA LYS A 5 -1.94 -0.99 23.27
C LYS A 5 -1.11 -2.18 22.71
N LYS A 6 -1.53 -3.12 21.84
CA LYS A 6 -2.64 -3.27 20.85
C LYS A 6 -2.74 -4.77 20.43
N LEU A 7 -3.75 -5.32 19.73
CA LEU A 7 -5.24 -5.35 19.87
C LEU A 7 -5.76 -6.50 18.94
N ILE A 8 -6.85 -7.19 19.28
CA ILE A 8 -7.43 -8.34 18.52
C ILE A 8 -8.98 -8.27 18.53
N THR A 9 -9.79 -8.68 17.53
CA THR A 9 -9.66 -8.87 16.05
C THR A 9 -11.08 -9.06 15.43
N PHE A 10 -11.34 -8.51 14.23
CA PHE A 10 -12.41 -8.85 13.24
C PHE A 10 -13.91 -8.56 13.50
N ILE A 11 -14.64 -8.26 12.40
CA ILE A 11 -15.56 -9.17 11.65
C ILE A 11 -16.01 -8.54 10.29
N LEU A 12 -16.46 -9.34 9.32
CA LEU A 12 -16.84 -8.95 7.93
C LEU A 12 -18.35 -8.70 7.71
N SER A 13 -18.71 -8.03 6.59
CA SER A 13 -19.89 -8.34 5.74
C SER A 13 -19.81 -7.65 4.35
N PHE A 14 -20.65 -8.06 3.38
CA PHE A 14 -20.41 -7.88 1.93
C PHE A 14 -21.70 -7.60 1.12
N ALA A 15 -21.66 -6.66 0.16
CA ALA A 15 -22.62 -6.54 -0.96
C ALA A 15 -22.12 -5.58 -2.08
N MET A 16 -22.38 -5.91 -3.35
CA MET A 16 -22.09 -5.05 -4.52
C MET A 16 -23.18 -5.22 -5.60
N VAL A 17 -23.68 -4.12 -6.18
CA VAL A 17 -24.47 -4.11 -7.42
C VAL A 17 -24.05 -2.90 -8.27
N LEU A 18 -23.74 -3.12 -9.55
CA LEU A 18 -23.38 -2.05 -10.49
C LEU A 18 -24.62 -1.46 -11.18
N SER A 19 -24.52 -0.19 -11.56
CA SER A 19 -25.10 0.32 -12.81
C SER A 19 -24.08 1.21 -13.53
N LEU A 20 -24.03 1.11 -14.86
CA LEU A 20 -23.02 1.73 -15.73
C LEU A 20 -23.69 2.48 -16.90
N ILE A 21 -23.28 3.73 -17.15
CA ILE A 21 -23.16 4.34 -18.49
C ILE A 21 -22.07 5.47 -18.43
N PRO A 22 -21.50 5.97 -19.56
CA PRO A 22 -20.05 6.26 -19.65
C PRO A 22 -19.67 7.75 -19.81
N THR A 23 -18.39 8.16 -19.85
CA THR A 23 -17.60 8.34 -21.11
C THR A 23 -16.13 8.82 -20.95
N LEU A 24 -15.21 8.25 -21.78
CA LEU A 24 -13.98 8.82 -22.42
C LEU A 24 -12.66 9.14 -21.63
N ASN A 25 -11.51 9.27 -22.36
CA ASN A 25 -10.09 9.09 -21.92
C ASN A 25 -9.11 10.26 -22.23
N VAL A 26 -7.97 10.40 -21.49
CA VAL A 26 -6.67 11.09 -21.84
C VAL A 26 -5.46 10.44 -21.06
N GLN A 27 -4.17 10.67 -21.41
CA GLN A 27 -2.94 9.93 -20.95
C GLN A 27 -1.63 10.80 -20.79
N ALA A 28 -0.66 10.44 -19.89
CA ALA A 28 0.72 11.05 -19.71
C ALA A 28 1.78 10.16 -18.95
N ALA A 29 3.07 10.57 -18.76
CA ALA A 29 4.21 9.74 -18.21
C ALA A 29 5.45 10.50 -17.60
N THR A 30 6.40 9.80 -16.92
CA THR A 30 7.70 10.27 -16.31
C THR A 30 8.81 9.15 -16.23
N THR A 31 10.06 9.48 -15.80
CA THR A 31 11.33 8.67 -15.90
C THR A 31 11.91 8.16 -14.53
N ASP A 32 12.72 7.09 -14.49
CA ASP A 32 13.16 6.35 -13.27
C ASP A 32 14.56 5.64 -13.36
N TYR A 33 15.21 5.30 -12.22
CA TYR A 33 16.57 4.71 -12.10
C TYR A 33 16.62 3.37 -11.34
N LYS A 34 17.63 2.50 -11.56
CA LYS A 34 17.79 1.22 -10.84
C LYS A 34 18.77 1.28 -9.66
N ILE A 35 18.34 0.78 -8.50
CA ILE A 35 19.11 0.80 -7.24
C ILE A 35 20.35 -0.12 -7.30
N ILE A 36 20.24 -1.29 -7.91
CA ILE A 36 21.38 -2.16 -8.26
C ILE A 36 21.87 -1.75 -9.65
N SER A 37 23.07 -1.17 -9.72
CA SER A 37 23.74 -0.77 -10.96
C SER A 37 25.20 -0.38 -10.70
N ASP A 38 26.07 -0.51 -11.70
CA ASP A 38 27.43 -0.02 -11.63
C ASP A 38 27.44 1.51 -11.42
N SER A 39 28.26 1.99 -10.48
CA SER A 39 28.43 3.42 -10.30
C SER A 39 29.36 3.99 -11.38
N LYS A 40 28.85 4.99 -12.11
CA LYS A 40 29.66 5.81 -13.03
C LYS A 40 30.55 6.84 -12.32
N VAL A 41 30.44 6.92 -10.99
CA VAL A 41 31.09 7.91 -10.12
C VAL A 41 32.08 7.17 -9.21
N THR A 42 33.17 7.81 -8.78
CA THR A 42 34.09 7.24 -7.79
C THR A 42 33.85 7.81 -6.39
N ALA A 43 34.24 7.08 -5.33
CA ALA A 43 34.30 7.57 -3.95
C ALA A 43 34.94 8.97 -3.84
N LYS A 44 36.02 9.20 -4.60
CA LYS A 44 36.76 10.48 -4.63
C LYS A 44 35.98 11.63 -5.30
N GLN A 45 35.07 11.33 -6.24
CA GLN A 45 34.12 12.31 -6.78
C GLN A 45 32.95 12.53 -5.79
N ALA A 46 32.36 11.46 -5.25
CA ALA A 46 31.30 11.53 -4.23
C ALA A 46 31.72 12.35 -2.99
N LYS A 47 32.97 12.18 -2.52
CA LYS A 47 33.59 13.01 -1.47
C LYS A 47 33.66 14.48 -1.81
N LYS A 48 34.06 14.83 -3.04
CA LYS A 48 34.13 16.22 -3.50
C LYS A 48 32.74 16.83 -3.62
N TRP A 49 31.78 16.08 -4.17
CA TRP A 49 30.38 16.46 -4.27
C TRP A 49 29.79 16.74 -2.89
N ALA A 50 29.84 15.79 -1.96
CA ALA A 50 29.33 15.97 -0.61
C ALA A 50 30.00 17.14 0.12
N LYS A 51 31.32 17.30 -0.04
CA LYS A 51 32.03 18.49 0.48
C LYS A 51 31.56 19.80 -0.17
N SER A 52 31.20 19.81 -1.45
CA SER A 52 30.63 20.98 -2.13
C SER A 52 29.19 21.29 -1.69
N LYS A 53 28.42 20.27 -1.31
CA LYS A 53 27.11 20.40 -0.66
C LYS A 53 27.23 20.70 0.86
N GLY A 54 28.44 20.89 1.37
CA GLY A 54 28.71 21.26 2.76
C GLY A 54 28.37 20.16 3.77
N ALA A 55 28.60 18.89 3.43
CA ALA A 55 28.45 17.73 4.32
C ALA A 55 29.40 17.77 5.54
N THR A 56 29.07 17.02 6.59
CA THR A 56 30.00 16.80 7.73
C THR A 56 31.20 15.94 7.31
N GLN A 57 32.32 16.07 8.01
CA GLN A 57 33.54 15.33 7.65
C GLN A 57 33.37 13.81 7.81
N THR A 58 32.53 13.37 8.76
CA THR A 58 32.12 11.96 8.90
C THR A 58 31.31 11.50 7.69
N PHE A 59 30.30 12.26 7.25
CA PHE A 59 29.52 11.91 6.07
C PHE A 59 30.34 11.89 4.77
N ILE A 60 31.31 12.80 4.64
CA ILE A 60 32.29 12.77 3.56
C ILE A 60 33.09 11.46 3.62
N ASN A 61 33.46 10.98 4.81
CA ASN A 61 34.20 9.73 4.95
C ASN A 61 33.36 8.47 4.68
N LEU A 62 32.03 8.48 4.93
CA LEU A 62 31.15 7.35 4.58
C LEU A 62 31.19 7.01 3.07
N ALA A 63 31.57 7.95 2.20
CA ALA A 63 31.77 7.68 0.78
C ALA A 63 32.95 6.73 0.47
N ASP A 64 33.86 6.46 1.42
CA ASP A 64 34.79 5.33 1.26
C ASP A 64 34.02 4.03 1.52
N LEU A 65 33.39 3.89 2.70
CA LEU A 65 32.67 2.69 3.15
C LEU A 65 31.58 2.23 2.16
N TYR A 66 30.78 3.15 1.62
CA TYR A 66 29.77 2.81 0.61
C TYR A 66 30.39 2.19 -0.65
N PHE A 67 31.51 2.75 -1.12
CA PHE A 67 32.18 2.30 -2.34
C PHE A 67 33.11 1.10 -2.10
N GLU A 68 33.51 0.84 -0.86
CA GLU A 68 34.24 -0.36 -0.44
C GLU A 68 33.29 -1.56 -0.31
N TYR A 69 32.15 -1.40 0.36
CA TYR A 69 31.24 -2.52 0.64
C TYR A 69 30.19 -2.81 -0.45
N ALA A 70 29.87 -1.88 -1.34
CA ALA A 70 28.78 -2.07 -2.32
C ALA A 70 28.94 -3.28 -3.27
N SER A 71 30.17 -3.70 -3.61
CA SER A 71 30.40 -4.90 -4.43
C SER A 71 29.97 -6.17 -3.69
N ASP A 72 30.26 -6.21 -2.41
CA ASP A 72 30.10 -7.38 -1.54
C ASP A 72 28.69 -7.38 -0.91
N HIS A 73 28.03 -6.22 -0.90
CA HIS A 73 26.66 -6.02 -0.45
C HIS A 73 25.69 -5.87 -1.64
N GLY A 74 25.65 -6.93 -2.47
CA GLY A 74 24.60 -7.16 -3.47
C GLY A 74 24.70 -6.35 -4.77
N GLY A 75 25.75 -5.56 -4.97
CA GLY A 75 25.91 -4.70 -6.16
C GLY A 75 24.99 -3.48 -6.18
N VAL A 76 24.50 -3.04 -5.01
CA VAL A 76 23.78 -1.78 -4.87
C VAL A 76 24.68 -0.65 -5.33
N ASN A 77 24.17 0.27 -6.15
CA ASN A 77 24.96 1.37 -6.66
C ASN A 77 25.42 2.26 -5.50
N PRO A 78 26.73 2.33 -5.18
CA PRO A 78 27.21 3.07 -4.02
C PRO A 78 26.91 4.56 -4.10
N ALA A 79 26.80 5.14 -5.29
CA ALA A 79 26.37 6.52 -5.46
C ALA A 79 24.87 6.70 -5.14
N ILE A 80 23.99 5.78 -5.53
CA ILE A 80 22.55 5.86 -5.22
C ILE A 80 22.33 5.71 -3.70
N ALA A 81 22.95 4.69 -3.08
CA ALA A 81 22.91 4.52 -1.63
C ALA A 81 23.49 5.72 -0.88
N TYR A 82 24.58 6.33 -1.39
CA TYR A 82 25.18 7.52 -0.79
C TYR A 82 24.31 8.78 -0.93
N VAL A 83 23.64 9.01 -2.06
CA VAL A 83 22.74 10.17 -2.19
C VAL A 83 21.42 9.96 -1.44
N GLN A 84 20.92 8.73 -1.33
CA GLN A 84 19.82 8.40 -0.43
C GLN A 84 20.23 8.63 1.03
N SER A 85 21.44 8.23 1.43
CA SER A 85 21.98 8.54 2.75
C SER A 85 22.13 10.05 2.97
N ALA A 86 22.52 10.82 1.94
CA ALA A 86 22.58 12.28 2.01
C ALA A 86 21.19 12.90 2.20
N LYS A 87 20.16 12.30 1.58
CA LYS A 87 18.75 12.67 1.71
C LYS A 87 18.20 12.40 3.12
N GLU A 88 18.45 11.20 3.68
CA GLU A 88 17.97 10.83 5.03
C GLU A 88 18.70 11.58 6.15
N THR A 89 20.03 11.72 6.05
CA THR A 89 20.86 12.30 7.13
C THR A 89 21.09 13.81 6.97
N GLY A 90 20.55 14.44 5.92
CA GLY A 90 20.85 15.84 5.60
C GLY A 90 22.34 16.09 5.37
N PHE A 91 23.01 15.19 4.63
CA PHE A 91 24.47 15.13 4.46
C PHE A 91 25.23 14.96 5.80
N GLY A 92 24.72 14.07 6.66
CA GLY A 92 25.25 13.71 7.99
C GLY A 92 25.25 14.84 9.01
N LYS A 93 24.31 15.78 8.89
CA LYS A 93 24.03 16.81 9.91
C LYS A 93 22.93 16.38 10.87
N PHE A 94 22.06 15.48 10.38
CA PHE A 94 20.84 15.00 11.01
C PHE A 94 19.80 16.11 11.27
N GLY A 95 18.53 15.73 11.41
CA GLY A 95 17.42 16.68 11.50
C GLY A 95 16.11 16.07 12.03
N GLY A 96 16.21 14.92 12.69
CA GLY A 96 15.09 14.16 13.23
C GLY A 96 15.42 13.59 14.61
N VAL A 97 14.87 12.42 14.95
CA VAL A 97 15.10 11.77 16.26
C VAL A 97 16.39 10.96 16.35
N LEU A 98 17.20 10.92 15.28
CA LEU A 98 18.50 10.25 15.22
C LEU A 98 19.61 11.28 15.12
N ASP A 99 20.77 10.94 15.69
CA ASP A 99 22.00 11.71 15.61
C ASP A 99 23.18 10.84 15.15
N GLU A 100 24.36 11.44 15.02
CA GLU A 100 25.58 10.77 14.56
C GLU A 100 25.96 9.55 15.42
N SER A 101 25.55 9.51 16.70
CA SER A 101 25.84 8.39 17.61
C SER A 101 24.97 7.16 17.36
N PHE A 102 23.93 7.23 16.53
CA PHE A 102 23.17 6.04 16.12
C PHE A 102 23.89 5.23 15.04
N HIS A 103 24.89 5.84 14.38
CA HIS A 103 25.59 5.27 13.23
C HIS A 103 24.65 4.76 12.11
N ASN A 104 23.43 5.27 12.05
CA ASN A 104 22.36 4.82 11.16
C ASN A 104 22.22 5.80 9.98
N PRO A 105 22.65 5.41 8.76
CA PRO A 105 22.79 6.35 7.65
C PRO A 105 21.52 6.52 6.80
N CYS A 106 20.39 5.92 7.19
CA CYS A 106 19.19 5.81 6.36
C CYS A 106 17.85 5.78 7.13
N GLY A 107 17.86 5.97 8.46
CA GLY A 107 16.63 5.89 9.27
C GLY A 107 16.12 4.46 9.46
N LEU A 108 17.00 3.45 9.39
CA LEU A 108 16.63 2.04 9.51
C LEU A 108 15.96 1.77 10.87
N LYS A 109 14.84 1.04 10.85
CA LYS A 109 14.09 0.68 12.07
C LYS A 109 14.58 -0.61 12.70
N THR A 110 14.28 -0.83 13.98
CA THR A 110 14.49 -2.14 14.64
C THR A 110 13.53 -3.19 14.07
N GLU A 111 13.74 -4.48 14.38
CA GLU A 111 12.91 -5.60 13.89
C GLU A 111 11.40 -5.38 14.17
N ALA A 112 11.05 -5.05 15.41
CA ALA A 112 9.67 -4.76 15.81
C ALA A 112 9.07 -3.51 15.11
N GLY A 113 9.93 -2.59 14.68
CA GLY A 113 9.54 -1.30 14.10
C GLY A 113 8.90 -0.37 15.13
N GLY A 114 8.10 0.58 14.65
CA GLY A 114 7.43 1.57 15.50
C GLY A 114 7.18 2.89 14.76
N ASP A 115 6.97 3.96 15.52
CA ASP A 115 6.71 5.30 15.01
C ASP A 115 7.99 5.95 14.43
N ASN A 116 7.86 6.93 13.52
CA ASN A 116 9.00 7.71 13.01
C ASN A 116 9.58 8.68 14.07
N THR A 117 8.83 8.95 15.13
CA THR A 117 9.19 9.89 16.22
C THR A 117 9.71 9.22 17.49
N ASP A 118 9.83 7.89 17.52
CA ASP A 118 10.43 7.16 18.64
C ASP A 118 11.88 6.74 18.29
N PRO A 119 12.92 7.27 18.95
CA PRO A 119 14.31 6.84 18.69
C PRO A 119 14.53 5.36 19.01
N ASN A 120 13.74 4.73 19.89
CA ASN A 120 13.85 3.31 20.23
C ASN A 120 13.24 2.39 19.15
N ALA A 121 12.42 2.94 18.24
CA ALA A 121 11.95 2.23 17.05
C ALA A 121 13.01 2.17 15.95
N HIS A 122 14.14 2.89 16.11
CA HIS A 122 15.22 3.00 15.14
C HIS A 122 16.45 2.23 15.57
N GLN A 123 17.12 1.57 14.62
CA GLN A 123 18.31 0.79 14.91
C GLN A 123 19.47 1.72 15.25
N LYS A 124 20.18 1.39 16.33
CA LYS A 124 21.49 1.94 16.65
C LYS A 124 22.53 0.86 16.35
N PHE A 125 23.57 1.22 15.60
CA PHE A 125 24.68 0.33 15.28
C PHE A 125 25.90 0.71 16.13
N ASP A 126 26.80 -0.23 16.40
CA ASP A 126 27.98 0.03 17.23
C ASP A 126 29.07 0.78 16.44
N SER A 127 29.02 0.74 15.10
CA SER A 127 29.90 1.53 14.22
C SER A 127 29.23 1.99 12.91
N TRP A 128 29.87 2.96 12.23
CA TRP A 128 29.44 3.42 10.90
C TRP A 128 29.57 2.35 9.82
N ASP A 129 30.54 1.45 9.95
CA ASP A 129 30.74 0.31 9.05
C ASP A 129 29.53 -0.62 9.06
N GLU A 130 29.05 -1.01 10.24
CA GLU A 130 27.83 -1.81 10.42
C GLU A 130 26.59 -1.11 9.84
N GLY A 131 26.41 0.18 10.11
CA GLY A 131 25.25 0.93 9.63
C GLY A 131 25.23 1.18 8.12
N VAL A 132 26.41 1.36 7.50
CA VAL A 132 26.55 1.45 6.03
C VAL A 132 26.30 0.09 5.39
N GLN A 133 26.84 -0.99 5.97
CA GLN A 133 26.55 -2.36 5.52
C GLN A 133 25.07 -2.69 5.67
N ALA A 134 24.42 -2.34 6.79
CA ALA A 134 22.98 -2.52 6.99
C ALA A 134 22.12 -1.74 5.98
N HIS A 135 22.52 -0.51 5.61
CA HIS A 135 21.81 0.25 4.59
C HIS A 135 21.98 -0.33 3.18
N LEU A 136 23.21 -0.71 2.82
CA LEU A 136 23.48 -1.44 1.57
C LEU A 136 22.71 -2.76 1.55
N ASP A 137 22.68 -3.50 2.65
CA ASP A 137 21.90 -4.74 2.80
C ASP A 137 20.40 -4.51 2.62
N HIS A 138 19.85 -3.45 3.19
CA HIS A 138 18.43 -3.14 3.08
C HIS A 138 18.05 -2.71 1.65
N LEU A 139 18.91 -1.95 0.97
CA LEU A 139 18.72 -1.60 -0.44
C LEU A 139 18.96 -2.78 -1.38
N ALA A 140 19.92 -3.66 -1.07
CA ALA A 140 20.17 -4.90 -1.78
C ALA A 140 18.95 -5.82 -1.67
N LEU A 141 18.37 -5.91 -0.47
CA LEU A 141 17.14 -6.64 -0.24
C LEU A 141 15.97 -6.00 -1.01
N TYR A 142 15.66 -4.72 -0.81
CA TYR A 142 14.58 -4.02 -1.54
C TYR A 142 14.70 -4.17 -3.06
N ALA A 143 15.92 -4.07 -3.60
CA ALA A 143 16.18 -4.18 -5.03
C ALA A 143 16.33 -5.62 -5.55
N GLY A 144 16.29 -6.61 -4.67
CA GLY A 144 16.20 -8.03 -5.03
C GLY A 144 17.54 -8.73 -5.30
N ALA A 145 18.65 -8.19 -4.79
CA ALA A 145 20.03 -8.62 -5.06
C ALA A 145 20.30 -10.13 -4.97
N SER A 146 21.34 -10.56 -5.69
CA SER A 146 21.89 -11.91 -5.57
C SER A 146 22.58 -12.06 -4.21
N GLY A 147 22.34 -13.20 -3.53
CA GLY A 147 22.80 -13.44 -2.16
C GLY A 147 21.86 -12.94 -1.04
N TYR A 148 20.76 -12.23 -1.39
CA TYR A 148 19.86 -11.62 -0.41
C TYR A 148 18.53 -12.38 -0.22
N PRO A 149 17.89 -12.36 0.97
CA PRO A 149 18.48 -11.94 2.24
C PRO A 149 19.69 -12.81 2.60
N ARG A 150 20.70 -12.20 3.24
CA ARG A 150 21.91 -12.88 3.70
C ARG A 150 21.82 -13.15 5.21
N ASP A 151 22.42 -14.26 5.65
CA ASP A 151 22.40 -14.65 7.07
C ASP A 151 23.40 -13.81 7.91
N ASP A 152 24.39 -13.20 7.27
CA ASP A 152 25.45 -12.36 7.83
C ASP A 152 25.20 -10.87 7.53
N THR A 153 24.08 -10.34 8.04
CA THR A 153 23.67 -8.93 7.88
C THR A 153 23.61 -8.19 9.21
N TYR A 154 23.78 -6.87 9.16
CA TYR A 154 23.46 -5.97 10.27
C TYR A 154 22.04 -5.39 10.19
N ASP A 155 21.29 -5.60 9.10
CA ASP A 155 19.92 -5.11 8.92
C ASP A 155 18.93 -5.86 9.84
N PRO A 156 18.37 -5.25 10.90
CA PRO A 156 17.38 -5.89 11.78
C PRO A 156 16.00 -6.02 11.11
N ARG A 157 15.83 -5.53 9.88
CA ARG A 157 14.59 -5.61 9.08
C ARG A 157 14.82 -6.33 7.76
N HIS A 158 15.77 -7.27 7.75
CA HIS A 158 16.15 -8.10 6.60
C HIS A 158 15.09 -9.15 6.20
N PHE A 159 13.81 -8.81 6.35
CA PHE A 159 12.70 -9.71 6.10
C PHE A 159 12.60 -10.03 4.61
N VAL A 160 12.61 -11.31 4.26
CA VAL A 160 12.39 -11.76 2.87
C VAL A 160 11.10 -11.20 2.25
N THR A 161 10.12 -10.81 3.06
CA THR A 161 8.87 -10.14 2.65
C THR A 161 9.04 -8.74 2.07
N ILE A 162 10.20 -8.08 2.27
CA ILE A 162 10.56 -6.83 1.59
C ILE A 162 11.51 -7.03 0.39
N LYS A 163 11.95 -8.26 0.10
CA LYS A 163 12.85 -8.51 -1.02
C LYS A 163 12.20 -8.15 -2.37
N GLY A 164 12.89 -7.38 -3.20
CA GLY A 164 12.45 -7.03 -4.55
C GLY A 164 11.27 -6.06 -4.61
N ASN A 165 10.79 -5.56 -3.47
CA ASN A 165 9.62 -4.68 -3.39
C ASN A 165 9.87 -3.23 -3.82
N ALA A 166 11.13 -2.86 -4.07
CA ALA A 166 11.52 -1.59 -4.68
C ALA A 166 12.85 -1.75 -5.44
N THR A 167 12.77 -2.06 -6.74
CA THR A 167 13.96 -2.29 -7.61
C THR A 167 14.47 -1.03 -8.29
N THR A 168 13.60 -0.02 -8.39
CA THR A 168 13.92 1.30 -8.93
C THR A 168 13.77 2.37 -7.87
N VAL A 169 14.42 3.51 -8.08
CA VAL A 169 14.45 4.61 -7.10
C VAL A 169 13.04 5.17 -6.90
N ASN A 170 12.25 5.41 -7.96
CA ASN A 170 10.84 5.85 -7.82
C ASN A 170 9.94 4.80 -7.16
N SER A 171 10.27 3.51 -7.22
CA SER A 171 9.49 2.45 -6.54
C SER A 171 9.66 2.43 -5.00
N LEU A 172 10.58 3.23 -4.45
CA LEU A 172 10.67 3.50 -3.01
C LEU A 172 9.55 4.45 -2.51
N SER A 173 8.92 5.22 -3.42
CA SER A 173 7.89 6.22 -3.09
C SER A 173 6.58 5.61 -2.56
N GLY A 174 5.96 6.32 -1.62
CA GLY A 174 4.60 6.10 -1.10
C GLY A 174 4.40 4.87 -0.23
N LYS A 175 4.84 3.69 -0.68
CA LYS A 175 4.65 2.40 0.04
C LYS A 175 5.70 2.17 1.12
N TRP A 176 6.92 2.67 0.94
CA TRP A 176 8.08 2.38 1.79
C TRP A 176 8.61 3.65 2.46
N ALA A 177 8.74 4.74 1.72
CA ALA A 177 8.84 6.09 2.27
C ALA A 177 7.48 6.81 2.20
N PRO A 178 7.06 7.60 3.22
CA PRO A 178 5.77 8.31 3.20
C PRO A 178 5.59 9.35 2.08
N SER A 179 6.67 9.82 1.44
CA SER A 179 6.57 10.76 0.31
C SER A 179 6.29 10.01 -1.00
N ALA A 180 5.25 10.46 -1.72
CA ALA A 180 4.95 9.98 -3.07
C ALA A 180 5.97 10.41 -4.13
N THR A 181 6.80 11.42 -3.83
CA THR A 181 7.91 11.90 -4.69
C THR A 181 9.28 11.44 -4.22
N TYR A 182 9.37 10.62 -3.17
CA TYR A 182 10.62 10.22 -2.50
C TYR A 182 11.73 9.78 -3.46
N GLY A 183 11.38 8.88 -4.39
CA GLY A 183 12.34 8.40 -5.36
C GLY A 183 12.66 9.39 -6.48
N GLU A 184 11.75 10.30 -6.83
CA GLU A 184 12.07 11.40 -7.75
C GLU A 184 13.09 12.35 -7.10
N GLU A 185 13.00 12.55 -5.78
CA GLU A 185 13.93 13.36 -4.99
C GLU A 185 15.33 12.71 -4.90
N ILE A 186 15.41 11.38 -4.72
CA ILE A 186 16.69 10.64 -4.75
C ILE A 186 17.27 10.59 -6.18
N SER A 187 16.42 10.41 -7.20
CA SER A 187 16.83 10.42 -8.61
C SER A 187 17.49 11.75 -8.98
N LYS A 188 16.86 12.89 -8.65
CA LYS A 188 17.42 14.24 -8.86
C LYS A 188 18.75 14.46 -8.13
N LEU A 189 18.95 13.85 -6.96
CA LEU A 189 20.24 13.91 -6.24
C LEU A 189 21.32 13.03 -6.89
N TYR A 190 20.96 11.88 -7.46
CA TYR A 190 21.89 11.02 -8.20
C TYR A 190 22.34 11.67 -9.52
N GLU A 191 21.40 12.33 -10.20
CA GLU A 191 21.65 13.17 -11.39
C GLU A 191 22.64 14.31 -11.09
N ASP A 192 22.38 15.10 -10.04
CA ASP A 192 23.27 16.19 -9.61
C ASP A 192 24.68 15.71 -9.20
N LEU A 193 24.79 14.49 -8.62
CA LEU A 193 26.08 13.86 -8.35
C LEU A 193 26.81 13.42 -9.64
N MET A 194 26.09 12.90 -10.65
CA MET A 194 26.69 12.55 -11.95
C MET A 194 27.14 13.81 -12.71
N ASP A 195 26.32 14.86 -12.75
CA ASP A 195 26.68 16.13 -13.38
C ASP A 195 27.88 16.80 -12.73
N TYR A 196 27.92 16.89 -11.39
CA TYR A 196 29.09 17.38 -10.67
C TYR A 196 30.35 16.55 -10.95
N SER A 197 30.18 15.26 -11.19
CA SER A 197 31.27 14.32 -11.46
C SER A 197 31.80 14.38 -12.90
N GLY A 198 31.11 15.09 -13.81
CA GLY A 198 31.44 15.16 -15.24
C GLY A 198 31.09 13.87 -15.99
N VAL A 199 29.93 13.27 -15.68
CA VAL A 199 29.53 11.94 -16.14
C VAL A 199 28.27 12.02 -17.01
N ASP A 200 28.34 11.52 -18.24
CA ASP A 200 27.19 11.50 -19.15
C ASP A 200 26.13 10.44 -18.76
N TYR A 201 24.86 10.85 -18.78
CA TYR A 201 23.67 10.01 -18.60
C TYR A 201 22.49 10.60 -19.41
N PRO A 202 21.41 9.82 -19.68
CA PRO A 202 20.27 10.31 -20.45
C PRO A 202 19.52 11.43 -19.72
N LYS A 203 19.09 12.47 -20.44
CA LYS A 203 18.30 13.58 -19.90
C LYS A 203 17.09 13.84 -20.80
N ASP A 204 15.96 14.18 -20.20
CA ASP A 204 14.78 14.64 -20.93
C ASP A 204 15.07 16.00 -21.59
N SER A 205 14.85 16.10 -22.91
CA SER A 205 15.33 17.23 -23.71
C SER A 205 14.30 18.35 -23.87
N ASP A 206 14.71 19.58 -23.52
CA ASP A 206 13.99 20.82 -23.87
C ASP A 206 13.71 20.97 -25.37
N ASN A 207 12.67 21.76 -25.70
CA ASN A 207 12.44 22.25 -27.07
C ASN A 207 12.43 23.79 -27.12
N THR A 208 13.61 24.37 -27.33
CA THR A 208 13.76 25.80 -27.64
C THR A 208 13.85 26.04 -29.15
N ASN A 209 12.68 26.07 -29.80
CA ASN A 209 12.29 27.08 -30.81
C ASN A 209 13.20 27.29 -32.06
N THR A 210 12.71 26.93 -33.27
CA THR A 210 12.46 27.90 -34.37
C THR A 210 11.81 27.29 -35.63
N GLY A 211 10.92 28.04 -36.28
CA GLY A 211 10.96 28.26 -37.74
C GLY A 211 10.32 27.28 -38.76
N LYS A 212 9.03 27.51 -39.08
CA LYS A 212 8.48 27.60 -40.47
C LYS A 212 8.23 26.32 -41.34
N ASN A 213 6.96 25.91 -41.36
CA ASN A 213 6.17 25.27 -42.46
C ASN A 213 6.81 24.33 -43.52
N THR A 214 6.28 23.11 -43.57
CA THR A 214 5.46 22.63 -44.72
C THR A 214 4.34 21.70 -44.20
N SER A 215 3.33 21.37 -45.02
CA SER A 215 2.11 20.68 -44.57
C SER A 215 2.17 19.15 -44.70
N GLY A 216 1.58 18.46 -43.71
CA GLY A 216 1.34 17.01 -43.73
C GLY A 216 0.18 16.66 -42.81
N SER A 217 -0.77 15.85 -43.27
CA SER A 217 -2.02 15.53 -42.55
C SER A 217 -1.94 14.18 -41.82
N SER A 218 -2.36 14.14 -40.56
CA SER A 218 -2.75 12.88 -39.87
C SER A 218 -3.75 13.15 -38.74
N SER A 219 -4.65 12.20 -38.51
CA SER A 219 -5.84 12.31 -37.65
C SER A 219 -5.59 12.37 -36.13
N ASN A 220 -6.55 12.99 -35.43
CA ASN A 220 -6.79 12.79 -33.99
C ASN A 220 -7.69 11.57 -33.80
N ALA A 221 -7.14 10.43 -33.40
CA ALA A 221 -7.90 9.22 -33.07
C ALA A 221 -7.41 8.66 -31.72
N ALA A 222 -8.32 8.18 -30.88
CA ALA A 222 -7.95 7.65 -29.56
C ALA A 222 -7.26 6.27 -29.69
N PRO A 223 -6.29 5.93 -28.82
CA PRO A 223 -5.56 4.67 -28.94
C PRO A 223 -6.47 3.45 -28.70
N ASN A 224 -6.58 2.60 -29.72
CA ASN A 224 -7.36 1.37 -29.69
C ASN A 224 -6.66 0.28 -30.53
N PRO A 225 -5.70 -0.45 -29.96
CA PRO A 225 -4.86 -1.39 -30.70
C PRO A 225 -5.52 -2.77 -30.93
N GLY A 226 -6.63 -3.06 -30.22
CA GLY A 226 -7.39 -4.29 -30.38
C GLY A 226 -8.47 -4.48 -29.30
N LYS A 227 -9.31 -5.49 -29.48
CA LYS A 227 -10.31 -5.89 -28.47
C LYS A 227 -9.63 -6.67 -27.33
N PRO A 228 -9.82 -6.30 -26.05
CA PRO A 228 -9.31 -7.06 -24.91
C PRO A 228 -9.86 -8.48 -24.79
N GLU A 229 -9.10 -9.37 -24.13
CA GLU A 229 -9.63 -10.65 -23.66
C GLU A 229 -10.73 -10.43 -22.61
N SER A 230 -11.77 -11.27 -22.62
CA SER A 230 -12.88 -11.18 -21.67
C SER A 230 -12.46 -11.76 -20.32
N LYS A 231 -12.34 -10.89 -19.32
CA LYS A 231 -12.12 -11.20 -17.89
C LYS A 231 -12.86 -12.48 -17.45
N PRO A 232 -12.16 -13.53 -16.98
CA PRO A 232 -12.78 -14.76 -16.51
C PRO A 232 -13.62 -14.60 -15.23
N ILE A 233 -14.59 -15.51 -15.05
CA ILE A 233 -15.34 -15.68 -13.79
C ILE A 233 -14.41 -16.27 -12.73
N ALA A 234 -14.56 -15.84 -11.47
CA ALA A 234 -13.79 -16.36 -10.34
C ALA A 234 -14.02 -17.87 -10.10
N PRO A 235 -12.98 -18.62 -9.68
CA PRO A 235 -13.11 -20.02 -9.31
C PRO A 235 -13.88 -20.19 -7.99
N SER A 236 -14.50 -21.35 -7.79
CA SER A 236 -15.13 -21.72 -6.52
C SER A 236 -14.09 -21.89 -5.41
N VAL A 237 -14.30 -21.21 -4.28
CA VAL A 237 -13.44 -21.28 -3.08
C VAL A 237 -14.21 -21.92 -1.94
N ILE A 238 -13.55 -22.77 -1.15
CA ILE A 238 -14.10 -23.40 0.06
C ILE A 238 -13.64 -22.60 1.29
N ASP A 239 -14.54 -22.07 2.11
CA ASP A 239 -14.17 -21.45 3.39
C ASP A 239 -13.87 -22.54 4.45
N VAL A 240 -12.74 -22.44 5.16
CA VAL A 240 -12.34 -23.46 6.16
C VAL A 240 -13.08 -23.31 7.49
N ILE A 241 -13.21 -24.42 8.24
CA ILE A 241 -13.72 -24.37 9.62
C ILE A 241 -12.68 -23.66 10.53
N PRO A 242 -13.04 -22.57 11.23
CA PRO A 242 -12.11 -21.84 12.09
C PRO A 242 -11.78 -22.61 13.38
N GLU A 243 -10.63 -22.30 13.97
CA GLU A 243 -10.17 -22.92 15.23
C GLU A 243 -11.09 -22.61 16.42
N ASN A 244 -11.42 -23.64 17.21
CA ASN A 244 -12.15 -23.48 18.47
C ASN A 244 -11.23 -22.88 19.55
N LYS A 245 -11.38 -21.58 19.85
CA LYS A 245 -10.61 -20.89 20.90
C LYS A 245 -11.50 -20.67 22.15
N PRO A 246 -11.12 -21.18 23.34
CA PRO A 246 -11.99 -21.12 24.52
C PRO A 246 -12.28 -19.69 24.99
N GLN A 247 -13.55 -19.39 25.27
CA GLN A 247 -13.89 -18.30 26.20
C GLN A 247 -13.79 -18.83 27.64
N GLY A 248 -13.13 -18.05 28.51
CA GLY A 248 -12.93 -18.42 29.92
C GLY A 248 -14.25 -18.43 30.70
N GLY A 249 -14.78 -19.62 31.00
CA GLY A 249 -15.98 -19.79 31.81
C GLY A 249 -15.76 -19.46 33.29
N SER A 250 -16.69 -18.71 33.88
CA SER A 250 -16.70 -18.42 35.32
C SER A 250 -17.12 -19.64 36.14
N LYS A 251 -16.50 -19.84 37.32
CA LYS A 251 -16.93 -20.87 38.27
C LYS A 251 -18.20 -20.44 39.02
N PRO A 252 -19.24 -21.28 39.11
CA PRO A 252 -20.27 -21.13 40.13
C PRO A 252 -19.68 -21.29 41.54
N GLN A 253 -20.27 -20.60 42.51
CA GLN A 253 -19.96 -20.75 43.93
C GLN A 253 -21.06 -21.59 44.59
N GLU A 254 -20.67 -22.61 45.36
CA GLU A 254 -21.61 -23.50 46.05
C GLU A 254 -22.12 -22.89 47.36
N GLU A 255 -23.43 -23.01 47.60
CA GLU A 255 -24.03 -22.77 48.92
C GLU A 255 -24.12 -24.08 49.72
N LYS A 256 -23.99 -24.00 51.05
CA LYS A 256 -24.02 -25.17 51.93
C LYS A 256 -25.39 -25.35 52.60
N PRO A 257 -26.14 -26.42 52.33
CA PRO A 257 -27.23 -26.86 53.20
C PRO A 257 -26.66 -27.56 54.45
N ASN A 258 -27.36 -27.46 55.58
CA ASN A 258 -26.92 -27.99 56.87
C ASN A 258 -28.09 -28.76 57.53
N ILE A 259 -28.08 -30.10 57.48
CA ILE A 259 -29.21 -30.93 57.94
C ILE A 259 -28.72 -32.21 58.64
N THR A 260 -29.22 -32.47 59.84
CA THR A 260 -29.06 -33.75 60.56
C THR A 260 -30.10 -34.78 60.09
N SER A 261 -29.68 -36.01 59.73
CA SER A 261 -30.62 -37.05 59.29
C SER A 261 -30.10 -38.48 59.49
N THR A 262 -31.00 -39.47 59.41
CA THR A 262 -30.71 -40.92 59.29
C THR A 262 -30.51 -41.37 57.83
N ILE A 263 -30.71 -40.44 56.89
CA ILE A 263 -30.35 -40.49 55.47
C ILE A 263 -28.82 -40.41 55.34
N GLY A 264 -28.25 -41.08 54.34
CA GLY A 264 -26.83 -40.92 53.98
C GLY A 264 -26.04 -42.22 53.84
N TRP A 265 -24.72 -42.07 53.80
CA TRP A 265 -23.75 -43.15 53.63
C TRP A 265 -23.65 -44.06 54.86
N LYS A 266 -23.73 -45.38 54.65
CA LYS A 266 -23.49 -46.43 55.65
C LYS A 266 -22.56 -47.49 55.07
N ASN A 267 -21.60 -47.99 55.86
CA ASN A 267 -20.78 -49.13 55.48
C ASN A 267 -21.35 -50.40 56.14
N GLU A 268 -21.65 -51.41 55.33
CA GLU A 268 -22.15 -52.71 55.78
C GLU A 268 -21.25 -53.80 55.18
N ASN A 269 -20.59 -54.57 56.03
CA ASN A 269 -19.69 -55.67 55.65
C ASN A 269 -18.61 -55.29 54.62
N GLY A 270 -18.11 -54.05 54.68
CA GLY A 270 -17.07 -53.52 53.79
C GLY A 270 -17.59 -52.82 52.53
N ALA A 271 -18.89 -52.90 52.23
CA ALA A 271 -19.50 -52.18 51.11
C ALA A 271 -20.23 -50.92 51.60
N TRP A 272 -20.12 -49.82 50.84
CA TRP A 272 -20.86 -48.58 51.10
C TRP A 272 -22.23 -48.60 50.43
N TYR A 273 -23.22 -48.01 51.10
CA TYR A 273 -24.61 -47.90 50.69
C TYR A 273 -25.11 -46.49 51.01
N TYR A 274 -25.95 -45.90 50.16
CA TYR A 274 -26.65 -44.66 50.48
C TYR A 274 -28.13 -44.94 50.81
N TYR A 275 -28.60 -44.45 51.95
CA TYR A 275 -29.98 -44.62 52.42
C TYR A 275 -30.81 -43.35 52.20
N LYS A 276 -32.01 -43.51 51.64
CA LYS A 276 -33.00 -42.44 51.42
C LYS A 276 -33.86 -42.18 52.67
N SER A 277 -34.71 -41.14 52.62
CA SER A 277 -35.66 -40.74 53.68
C SER A 277 -36.66 -41.83 54.07
N ASP A 278 -37.01 -42.69 53.13
CA ASP A 278 -37.85 -43.89 53.30
C ASP A 278 -37.08 -45.10 53.93
N ASN A 279 -35.82 -44.90 54.31
CA ASN A 279 -34.87 -45.93 54.80
C ASN A 279 -34.64 -47.11 53.81
N THR A 280 -34.97 -46.94 52.53
CA THR A 280 -34.54 -47.85 51.46
C THR A 280 -33.20 -47.41 50.87
N LYS A 281 -32.47 -48.36 50.27
CA LYS A 281 -31.21 -48.10 49.59
C LYS A 281 -31.45 -47.34 48.27
N ALA A 282 -30.59 -46.39 47.96
CA ALA A 282 -30.55 -45.77 46.63
C ALA A 282 -29.92 -46.73 45.61
N ILE A 283 -30.33 -46.59 44.35
CA ILE A 283 -29.80 -47.28 43.17
C ILE A 283 -29.65 -46.24 42.05
N GLY A 284 -28.71 -46.46 41.12
CA GLY A 284 -28.35 -45.50 40.07
C GLY A 284 -27.54 -44.30 40.59
N TRP A 285 -27.59 -43.20 39.84
CA TRP A 285 -26.85 -41.97 40.14
C TRP A 285 -27.44 -41.16 41.29
N ILE A 286 -26.58 -40.71 42.21
CA ILE A 286 -26.92 -39.70 43.24
C ILE A 286 -25.87 -38.58 43.31
N ASN A 287 -26.28 -37.44 43.83
CA ASN A 287 -25.38 -36.35 44.24
C ASN A 287 -25.86 -35.77 45.59
N PRO A 288 -25.30 -36.23 46.73
CA PRO A 288 -25.73 -35.82 48.05
C PRO A 288 -24.92 -34.66 48.66
N ASP A 289 -23.73 -34.37 48.13
CA ASP A 289 -22.71 -33.51 48.75
C ASP A 289 -21.91 -32.65 47.76
N GLY A 290 -22.40 -32.52 46.52
CA GLY A 290 -21.72 -31.88 45.39
C GLY A 290 -21.10 -32.90 44.43
N ASN A 291 -20.68 -34.07 44.93
CA ASN A 291 -20.07 -35.12 44.12
C ASN A 291 -21.11 -36.12 43.61
N TRP A 292 -20.91 -36.63 42.39
CA TRP A 292 -21.74 -37.69 41.83
C TRP A 292 -21.21 -39.08 42.21
N TYR A 293 -22.11 -40.00 42.53
CA TYR A 293 -21.82 -41.39 42.88
C TYR A 293 -22.81 -42.32 42.17
N TYR A 294 -22.44 -43.57 41.92
CA TYR A 294 -23.32 -44.60 41.37
C TYR A 294 -23.54 -45.74 42.38
N LEU A 295 -24.80 -46.11 42.63
CA LEU A 295 -25.18 -47.28 43.40
C LEU A 295 -25.67 -48.37 42.44
N LYS A 296 -25.13 -49.58 42.56
CA LYS A 296 -25.54 -50.77 41.79
C LYS A 296 -26.94 -51.24 42.21
N ASP A 297 -27.53 -52.17 41.47
CA ASP A 297 -28.90 -52.67 41.73
C ASP A 297 -29.10 -53.31 43.12
N ASP A 298 -28.03 -53.81 43.74
CA ASP A 298 -28.01 -54.32 45.11
C ASP A 298 -27.79 -53.23 46.18
N GLY A 299 -27.76 -51.96 45.75
CA GLY A 299 -27.50 -50.76 46.54
C GLY A 299 -26.02 -50.46 46.79
N LYS A 300 -25.07 -51.32 46.39
CA LYS A 300 -23.64 -51.10 46.67
C LYS A 300 -23.08 -49.94 45.85
N MET A 301 -22.34 -49.06 46.51
CA MET A 301 -21.55 -48.02 45.86
C MET A 301 -20.55 -48.64 44.88
N ALA A 302 -20.52 -48.11 43.66
CA ALA A 302 -19.52 -48.45 42.67
C ALA A 302 -18.21 -47.70 42.91
N THR A 303 -17.12 -48.38 42.59
CA THR A 303 -15.78 -47.84 42.40
C THR A 303 -15.23 -48.47 41.11
N ASP A 304 -14.24 -47.83 40.50
CA ASP A 304 -13.74 -48.16 39.16
C ASP A 304 -14.80 -47.93 38.05
N TRP A 305 -14.65 -48.53 36.87
CA TRP A 305 -15.54 -48.36 35.74
C TRP A 305 -16.99 -48.84 35.98
N VAL A 306 -17.95 -48.01 35.55
CA VAL A 306 -19.38 -48.31 35.43
C VAL A 306 -19.85 -48.05 34.00
N SER A 307 -20.66 -48.97 33.46
CA SER A 307 -21.44 -48.76 32.25
C SER A 307 -22.89 -48.50 32.65
N ASP A 308 -23.41 -47.34 32.28
CA ASP A 308 -24.79 -46.93 32.51
C ASP A 308 -25.37 -46.34 31.21
N ASN A 309 -26.56 -46.82 30.81
CA ASN A 309 -27.26 -46.36 29.59
C ASN A 309 -26.39 -46.32 28.31
N GLY A 310 -25.46 -47.27 28.16
CA GLY A 310 -24.54 -47.36 27.01
C GLY A 310 -23.34 -46.41 27.06
N LYS A 311 -23.13 -45.70 28.18
CA LYS A 311 -21.99 -44.81 28.41
C LYS A 311 -21.14 -45.33 29.56
N TRP A 312 -19.83 -45.17 29.44
CA TRP A 312 -18.88 -45.51 30.50
C TRP A 312 -18.57 -44.30 31.37
N TYR A 313 -18.37 -44.55 32.67
CA TYR A 313 -18.04 -43.57 33.70
C TYR A 313 -16.98 -44.18 34.61
N TYR A 314 -16.06 -43.37 35.15
CA TYR A 314 -15.05 -43.84 36.11
C TYR A 314 -15.36 -43.30 37.50
N LEU A 315 -15.58 -44.18 38.48
CA LEU A 315 -15.72 -43.83 39.89
C LEU A 315 -14.37 -44.07 40.59
N ASP A 316 -13.94 -43.12 41.42
CA ASP A 316 -12.68 -43.23 42.15
C ASP A 316 -12.75 -44.23 43.33
N LYS A 317 -11.68 -44.34 44.13
CA LYS A 317 -11.66 -45.23 45.32
C LYS A 317 -12.60 -44.78 46.45
N SER A 318 -13.01 -43.51 46.48
CA SER A 318 -14.08 -43.01 47.35
C SER A 318 -15.48 -43.12 46.74
N GLY A 319 -15.60 -43.59 45.49
CA GLY A 319 -16.86 -43.71 44.75
C GLY A 319 -17.28 -42.45 44.00
N THR A 320 -16.48 -41.39 44.04
CA THR A 320 -16.79 -40.12 43.36
C THR A 320 -16.55 -40.22 41.86
N MET A 321 -17.45 -39.65 41.07
CA MET A 321 -17.38 -39.64 39.61
C MET A 321 -16.27 -38.71 39.11
N PHE A 322 -15.26 -39.30 38.49
CA PHE A 322 -14.09 -38.60 37.99
C PHE A 322 -14.39 -37.80 36.70
N LYS A 323 -13.66 -36.71 36.49
CA LYS A 323 -13.75 -35.83 35.30
C LYS A 323 -12.34 -35.41 34.86
N GLY A 324 -12.17 -35.16 33.57
CA GLY A 324 -10.89 -34.84 32.95
C GLY A 324 -10.02 -36.08 32.67
N TRP A 325 -8.72 -35.86 32.58
CA TRP A 325 -7.71 -36.86 32.21
C TRP A 325 -7.44 -37.89 33.31
N LYS A 326 -7.48 -39.18 32.94
CA LYS A 326 -7.24 -40.32 33.82
C LYS A 326 -6.29 -41.32 33.17
N GLN A 327 -5.16 -41.61 33.82
CA GLN A 327 -4.30 -42.72 33.43
C GLN A 327 -4.63 -43.98 34.23
N LEU A 328 -4.69 -45.13 33.56
CA LEU A 328 -4.89 -46.46 34.15
C LEU A 328 -4.02 -47.46 33.38
N ASN A 329 -3.17 -48.23 34.08
CA ASN A 329 -2.31 -49.27 33.46
C ASN A 329 -1.46 -48.77 32.26
N ASN A 330 -1.01 -47.51 32.33
CA ASN A 330 -0.35 -46.70 31.29
C ASN A 330 -1.25 -46.12 30.19
N ASP A 331 -2.44 -46.67 29.95
CA ASP A 331 -3.43 -46.12 29.02
C ASP A 331 -4.06 -44.83 29.56
N TRP A 332 -4.35 -43.88 28.65
CA TRP A 332 -5.00 -42.61 28.97
C TRP A 332 -6.46 -42.60 28.51
N TYR A 333 -7.32 -42.06 29.37
CA TYR A 333 -8.75 -41.87 29.17
C TYR A 333 -9.12 -40.41 29.50
N PHE A 334 -10.19 -39.91 28.89
CA PHE A 334 -10.77 -38.61 29.25
C PHE A 334 -12.25 -38.78 29.61
N LEU A 335 -12.64 -38.22 30.76
CA LEU A 335 -14.02 -38.21 31.23
C LEU A 335 -14.57 -36.79 31.06
N SER A 336 -15.60 -36.61 30.24
CA SER A 336 -16.16 -35.29 29.92
C SER A 336 -16.70 -34.56 31.16
N ASN A 337 -17.12 -33.29 31.00
CA ASN A 337 -17.79 -32.53 32.08
C ASN A 337 -19.07 -33.22 32.62
N SER A 338 -19.66 -34.14 31.85
CA SER A 338 -20.80 -34.98 32.26
C SER A 338 -20.40 -36.25 33.03
N GLY A 339 -19.10 -36.54 33.17
CA GLY A 339 -18.54 -37.79 33.68
C GLY A 339 -18.46 -38.91 32.65
N ALA A 340 -19.18 -38.81 31.53
CA ALA A 340 -19.16 -39.83 30.48
C ALA A 340 -17.80 -39.84 29.76
N MET A 341 -17.28 -41.03 29.52
CA MET A 341 -16.03 -41.34 28.83
C MET A 341 -16.04 -40.86 27.38
N ALA A 342 -14.92 -40.29 26.95
CA ALA A 342 -14.65 -39.88 25.58
C ALA A 342 -14.51 -41.07 24.63
N THR A 343 -15.11 -40.94 23.44
CA THR A 343 -14.81 -41.72 22.24
C THR A 343 -14.84 -40.76 21.03
N GLY A 344 -14.19 -41.14 19.93
CA GLY A 344 -14.03 -40.26 18.77
C GLY A 344 -13.04 -39.11 19.01
N ILE A 345 -13.09 -38.09 18.16
CA ILE A 345 -12.29 -36.87 18.34
C ILE A 345 -12.99 -35.98 19.38
N GLN A 346 -12.26 -35.53 20.39
CA GLN A 346 -12.74 -34.68 21.47
C GLN A 346 -11.76 -33.53 21.70
N TYR A 347 -12.30 -32.38 22.14
CA TYR A 347 -11.53 -31.23 22.58
C TYR A 347 -11.47 -31.21 24.11
N ASP A 348 -10.29 -31.20 24.71
CA ASP A 348 -10.14 -31.29 26.17
C ASP A 348 -10.21 -29.94 26.90
N GLY A 349 -10.13 -28.84 26.15
CA GLY A 349 -10.02 -27.46 26.65
C GLY A 349 -8.69 -26.78 26.29
N SER A 350 -7.72 -27.54 25.79
CA SER A 350 -6.46 -27.08 25.21
C SER A 350 -6.37 -27.53 23.75
N ASP A 351 -6.44 -28.84 23.49
CA ASP A 351 -6.13 -29.47 22.22
C ASP A 351 -7.18 -30.53 21.81
N LEU A 352 -7.10 -31.00 20.56
CA LEU A 352 -7.90 -32.12 20.05
C LEU A 352 -7.18 -33.45 20.28
N TYR A 353 -7.93 -34.49 20.69
CA TYR A 353 -7.42 -35.85 20.90
C TYR A 353 -8.41 -36.88 20.35
N TYR A 354 -7.92 -38.02 19.84
CA TYR A 354 -8.77 -39.13 19.40
C TYR A 354 -8.77 -40.25 20.43
N PHE A 355 -9.96 -40.64 20.87
CA PHE A 355 -10.21 -41.78 21.77
C PHE A 355 -10.88 -42.90 20.98
N LYS A 356 -10.33 -44.12 21.10
CA LYS A 356 -10.87 -45.34 20.49
C LYS A 356 -12.24 -45.67 21.13
N ASP A 357 -12.99 -46.60 20.54
CA ASP A 357 -14.28 -47.05 21.11
C ASP A 357 -14.14 -47.67 22.52
N SER A 358 -12.93 -48.13 22.88
CA SER A 358 -12.56 -48.58 24.23
C SER A 358 -12.26 -47.46 25.23
N GLY A 359 -12.40 -46.18 24.83
CA GLY A 359 -12.05 -45.00 25.62
C GLY A 359 -10.56 -44.68 25.72
N VAL A 360 -9.69 -45.56 25.20
CA VAL A 360 -8.23 -45.37 25.23
C VAL A 360 -7.81 -44.36 24.17
N MET A 361 -7.06 -43.34 24.58
CA MET A 361 -6.44 -42.35 23.70
C MET A 361 -5.54 -43.01 22.64
N ALA A 362 -5.55 -42.50 21.42
CA ALA A 362 -4.59 -42.90 20.39
C ALA A 362 -3.26 -42.15 20.56
N THR A 363 -2.22 -42.88 20.95
CA THR A 363 -0.82 -42.43 21.00
C THR A 363 -0.13 -42.55 19.63
N ASN A 364 -0.88 -42.31 18.55
CA ASN A 364 -0.33 -42.26 17.19
C ASN A 364 0.64 -41.06 17.07
N ASN A 365 1.55 -41.12 16.11
CA ASN A 365 2.42 -39.98 15.75
C ASN A 365 2.56 -39.91 14.24
N GLY A 366 2.29 -38.75 13.65
CA GLY A 366 2.24 -38.51 12.21
C GLY A 366 0.82 -38.59 11.64
N TRP A 367 0.74 -38.64 10.31
CA TRP A 367 -0.51 -38.71 9.55
C TRP A 367 -1.32 -39.97 9.86
N THR A 368 -2.58 -39.78 10.26
CA THR A 368 -3.56 -40.85 10.54
C THR A 368 -4.85 -40.54 9.77
N LYS A 369 -5.40 -41.52 9.05
CA LYS A 369 -6.72 -41.40 8.40
C LYS A 369 -7.82 -41.93 9.33
N ILE A 370 -8.87 -41.14 9.56
CA ILE A 370 -10.02 -41.49 10.39
C ILE A 370 -11.29 -41.06 9.64
N ASN A 371 -12.23 -41.99 9.43
CA ASN A 371 -13.50 -41.72 8.74
C ASN A 371 -13.32 -40.93 7.42
N ASP A 372 -12.39 -41.42 6.59
CA ASP A 372 -11.92 -40.85 5.32
C ASP A 372 -11.28 -39.45 5.35
N LYS A 373 -11.24 -38.78 6.50
CA LYS A 373 -10.47 -37.55 6.72
C LYS A 373 -9.04 -37.86 7.16
N TRP A 374 -8.09 -36.99 6.81
CA TRP A 374 -6.70 -37.03 7.30
C TRP A 374 -6.49 -36.08 8.48
N TYR A 375 -5.69 -36.52 9.44
CA TYR A 375 -5.34 -35.83 10.67
C TYR A 375 -3.84 -36.00 10.93
N TYR A 376 -3.19 -35.03 11.56
CA TYR A 376 -1.79 -35.17 12.01
C TYR A 376 -1.71 -35.25 13.54
N PHE A 377 -1.13 -36.33 14.05
CA PHE A 377 -0.95 -36.57 15.48
C PHE A 377 0.48 -36.26 15.95
N GLU A 378 0.60 -35.62 17.11
CA GLU A 378 1.86 -35.42 17.81
C GLU A 378 2.17 -36.58 18.77
N LYS A 379 3.43 -36.66 19.25
CA LYS A 379 3.89 -37.68 20.21
C LYS A 379 3.10 -37.72 21.53
N SER A 380 2.36 -36.66 21.84
CA SER A 380 1.44 -36.56 22.99
C SER A 380 0.08 -37.23 22.75
N GLY A 381 -0.26 -37.57 21.51
CA GLY A 381 -1.62 -37.94 21.09
C GLY A 381 -2.50 -36.75 20.68
N ALA A 382 -2.00 -35.51 20.81
CA ALA A 382 -2.70 -34.32 20.37
C ALA A 382 -2.76 -34.23 18.84
N ILE A 383 -3.84 -33.66 18.29
CA ILE A 383 -4.11 -33.49 16.87
C ILE A 383 -3.91 -32.02 16.50
N LYS A 384 -3.11 -31.75 15.46
CA LYS A 384 -2.85 -30.38 15.00
C LYS A 384 -4.10 -29.69 14.42
N THR A 385 -4.23 -28.40 14.69
CA THR A 385 -5.03 -27.42 13.94
C THR A 385 -4.11 -26.34 13.35
N GLY A 386 -4.65 -25.53 12.45
CA GLY A 386 -3.98 -24.39 11.84
C GLY A 386 -2.94 -24.79 10.79
N TRP A 387 -2.01 -23.87 10.52
CA TRP A 387 -0.88 -24.09 9.63
C TRP A 387 0.17 -24.98 10.27
N PHE A 388 0.54 -26.06 9.59
CA PHE A 388 1.50 -27.05 10.06
C PHE A 388 2.46 -27.45 8.94
N LYS A 389 3.73 -27.67 9.26
CA LYS A 389 4.79 -28.01 8.29
C LYS A 389 5.36 -29.39 8.60
N ASP A 390 5.31 -30.29 7.62
CA ASP A 390 5.81 -31.66 7.70
C ASP A 390 6.67 -32.00 6.48
N HIS A 391 7.86 -32.57 6.70
CA HIS A 391 8.83 -32.95 5.66
C HIS A 391 8.97 -31.90 4.52
N ASN A 392 9.12 -30.63 4.91
CA ASN A 392 9.16 -29.41 4.09
C ASN A 392 7.85 -28.92 3.44
N ASN A 393 6.81 -29.73 3.37
CA ASN A 393 5.51 -29.34 2.85
C ASN A 393 4.69 -28.59 3.92
N TRP A 394 3.93 -27.58 3.50
CA TRP A 394 2.93 -26.90 4.33
C TRP A 394 1.55 -27.53 4.14
N TYR A 395 0.82 -27.68 5.23
CA TYR A 395 -0.53 -28.20 5.30
C TYR A 395 -1.39 -27.29 6.18
N TYR A 396 -2.71 -27.31 5.98
CA TYR A 396 -3.65 -26.69 6.90
C TYR A 396 -4.63 -27.72 7.45
N LEU A 397 -4.74 -27.77 8.78
CA LEU A 397 -5.71 -28.59 9.50
C LEU A 397 -6.81 -27.65 10.04
N GLN A 398 -8.04 -27.81 9.59
CA GLN A 398 -9.14 -26.93 10.02
C GLN A 398 -9.55 -27.17 11.48
N GLY A 399 -10.47 -26.37 12.03
CA GLY A 399 -10.86 -26.41 13.45
C GLY A 399 -11.49 -27.71 14.00
N ASP A 400 -11.77 -28.71 13.15
CA ASP A 400 -12.12 -30.09 13.55
C ASP A 400 -10.94 -31.07 13.49
N GLY A 401 -9.73 -30.56 13.25
CA GLY A 401 -8.47 -31.30 13.09
C GLY A 401 -8.20 -31.83 11.69
N SER A 402 -9.16 -31.77 10.75
CA SER A 402 -9.01 -32.44 9.46
C SER A 402 -8.32 -31.60 8.39
N MET A 403 -7.54 -32.29 7.54
CA MET A 403 -6.71 -31.70 6.49
C MET A 403 -7.54 -31.08 5.36
N VAL A 404 -7.17 -29.86 4.97
CA VAL A 404 -7.78 -29.11 3.88
C VAL A 404 -7.16 -29.46 2.52
N THR A 405 -7.98 -29.53 1.48
CA THR A 405 -7.59 -29.80 0.09
C THR A 405 -8.40 -28.92 -0.87
N GLY A 406 -7.80 -28.50 -1.98
CA GLY A 406 -8.43 -27.65 -3.00
C GLY A 406 -8.20 -26.15 -2.75
N LEU A 407 -8.97 -25.33 -3.47
CA LEU A 407 -8.90 -23.87 -3.37
C LEU A 407 -9.71 -23.40 -2.15
N SER A 408 -9.05 -22.86 -1.13
CA SER A 408 -9.65 -22.60 0.17
C SER A 408 -9.33 -21.21 0.73
N ARG A 409 -10.26 -20.62 1.48
CA ARG A 409 -10.07 -19.35 2.19
C ARG A 409 -9.63 -19.59 3.62
N ILE A 410 -8.49 -19.02 4.00
CA ILE A 410 -7.89 -19.09 5.33
C ILE A 410 -7.46 -17.66 5.70
N ASP A 411 -7.85 -17.16 6.87
CA ASP A 411 -7.49 -15.82 7.37
C ASP A 411 -7.64 -14.69 6.32
N ASN A 412 -8.81 -14.65 5.67
CA ASN A 412 -9.20 -13.82 4.52
C ASN A 412 -8.41 -14.01 3.20
N LYS A 413 -7.22 -14.60 3.23
CA LYS A 413 -6.43 -14.99 2.04
C LYS A 413 -7.02 -16.24 1.38
N ILE A 414 -6.69 -16.46 0.11
CA ILE A 414 -7.07 -17.66 -0.67
C ILE A 414 -5.81 -18.47 -0.93
N TYR A 415 -5.87 -19.78 -0.72
CA TYR A 415 -4.77 -20.73 -0.87
C TYR A 415 -5.20 -21.90 -1.75
N MET A 416 -4.26 -22.53 -2.45
CA MET A 416 -4.50 -23.83 -3.09
C MET A 416 -3.74 -24.91 -2.33
N LEU A 417 -4.46 -25.91 -1.82
CA LEU A 417 -3.92 -27.15 -1.28
C LEU A 417 -4.15 -28.24 -2.34
N ASP A 418 -3.19 -29.14 -2.59
CA ASP A 418 -3.41 -30.25 -3.52
C ASP A 418 -4.22 -31.41 -2.90
N ASN A 419 -4.39 -32.50 -3.64
CA ASN A 419 -5.11 -33.70 -3.19
C ASN A 419 -4.40 -34.45 -2.04
N GLY A 420 -3.11 -34.17 -1.80
CA GLY A 420 -2.34 -34.60 -0.63
C GLY A 420 -2.37 -33.59 0.52
N GLY A 421 -3.06 -32.46 0.36
CA GLY A 421 -3.12 -31.36 1.33
C GLY A 421 -1.92 -30.41 1.30
N ILE A 422 -1.01 -30.56 0.33
CA ILE A 422 0.21 -29.76 0.24
C ILE A 422 -0.12 -28.39 -0.35
N MET A 423 0.26 -27.33 0.36
CA MET A 423 0.11 -25.95 -0.10
C MET A 423 0.93 -25.69 -1.36
N GLN A 424 0.25 -25.28 -2.41
CA GLN A 424 0.85 -24.95 -3.71
C GLN A 424 1.36 -23.51 -3.72
N THR A 425 2.45 -23.28 -4.47
CA THR A 425 3.03 -21.96 -4.75
C THR A 425 3.42 -21.89 -6.22
N GLY A 426 3.58 -20.67 -6.76
CA GLY A 426 3.80 -20.44 -8.18
C GLY A 426 2.54 -20.64 -9.03
N TRP A 427 2.75 -21.00 -10.30
CA TRP A 427 1.68 -21.17 -11.29
C TRP A 427 0.89 -22.48 -11.10
N VAL A 428 -0.41 -22.34 -10.81
CA VAL A 428 -1.36 -23.46 -10.77
C VAL A 428 -2.42 -23.25 -11.87
N LYS A 429 -2.66 -24.29 -12.68
CA LYS A 429 -3.73 -24.29 -13.67
C LYS A 429 -5.02 -24.82 -13.05
N ILE A 430 -6.06 -24.00 -13.00
CA ILE A 430 -7.38 -24.37 -12.46
C ILE A 430 -8.40 -24.25 -13.59
N GLY A 431 -8.83 -25.41 -14.10
CA GLY A 431 -9.65 -25.50 -15.31
C GLY A 431 -8.90 -24.98 -16.55
N SER A 432 -9.50 -24.00 -17.23
CA SER A 432 -8.91 -23.38 -18.44
C SER A 432 -7.87 -22.30 -18.15
N TYR A 433 -7.79 -21.79 -16.91
CA TYR A 433 -7.04 -20.57 -16.58
C TYR A 433 -5.85 -20.85 -15.66
N TRP A 434 -4.86 -19.96 -15.73
CA TRP A 434 -3.69 -19.95 -14.85
C TRP A 434 -3.90 -18.95 -13.71
N TYR A 435 -3.46 -19.34 -12.52
CA TYR A 435 -3.48 -18.57 -11.28
C TYR A 435 -2.09 -18.64 -10.67
N TYR A 436 -1.65 -17.59 -9.98
CA TYR A 436 -0.38 -17.59 -9.26
C TYR A 436 -0.62 -17.54 -7.76
N PHE A 437 0.09 -18.38 -7.02
CA PHE A 437 0.12 -18.37 -5.56
C PHE A 437 1.50 -17.90 -5.10
N ASN A 438 1.53 -16.89 -4.26
CA ASN A 438 2.74 -16.30 -3.71
C ASN A 438 3.55 -17.33 -2.90
N THR A 439 4.79 -16.99 -2.53
CA THR A 439 5.64 -17.84 -1.69
C THR A 439 5.07 -18.10 -0.29
N ASP A 440 4.17 -17.25 0.19
CA ASP A 440 3.39 -17.47 1.42
C ASP A 440 2.12 -18.32 1.20
N GLY A 441 1.90 -18.82 -0.02
CA GLY A 441 0.74 -19.61 -0.43
C GLY A 441 -0.49 -18.80 -0.86
N SER A 442 -0.49 -17.47 -0.72
CA SER A 442 -1.67 -16.65 -1.03
C SER A 442 -1.86 -16.38 -2.52
N MET A 443 -3.09 -16.50 -3.02
CA MET A 443 -3.43 -16.22 -4.41
C MET A 443 -3.18 -14.74 -4.74
N ALA A 444 -2.38 -14.48 -5.78
CA ALA A 444 -2.06 -13.13 -6.21
C ALA A 444 -3.14 -12.53 -7.12
N THR A 445 -3.20 -11.19 -7.17
CA THR A 445 -4.01 -10.39 -8.11
C THR A 445 -3.24 -9.13 -8.50
N GLY A 446 -3.59 -8.52 -9.64
CA GLY A 446 -2.85 -7.38 -10.20
C GLY A 446 -1.58 -7.79 -10.94
N TRP A 447 -0.60 -6.89 -11.02
CA TRP A 447 0.70 -7.19 -11.63
C TRP A 447 1.54 -8.08 -10.72
N ILE A 448 2.08 -9.16 -11.28
CA ILE A 448 3.14 -9.99 -10.70
C ILE A 448 4.34 -10.04 -11.64
N VAL A 449 5.48 -10.48 -11.11
CA VAL A 449 6.66 -10.85 -11.89
C VAL A 449 6.99 -12.30 -11.60
N ASP A 450 7.11 -13.12 -12.63
CA ASP A 450 7.60 -14.49 -12.54
C ASP A 450 8.66 -14.73 -13.63
N ASN A 451 9.76 -15.39 -13.27
CA ASN A 451 10.88 -15.67 -14.19
C ASN A 451 11.34 -14.46 -15.05
N GLY A 452 11.30 -13.25 -14.49
CA GLY A 452 11.65 -12.00 -15.18
C GLY A 452 10.61 -11.44 -16.15
N SER A 453 9.50 -12.15 -16.36
CA SER A 453 8.35 -11.69 -17.14
C SER A 453 7.29 -11.07 -16.23
N TYR A 454 6.71 -9.95 -16.64
CA TYR A 454 5.55 -9.36 -15.97
C TYR A 454 4.27 -10.05 -16.46
N TYR A 455 3.37 -10.38 -15.54
CA TYR A 455 2.06 -10.94 -15.85
C TYR A 455 0.99 -10.13 -15.12
N TYR A 456 -0.17 -9.95 -15.74
CA TYR A 456 -1.33 -9.36 -15.07
C TYR A 456 -2.34 -10.45 -14.71
N LEU A 457 -2.71 -10.51 -13.44
CA LEU A 457 -3.81 -11.30 -12.93
C LEU A 457 -5.00 -10.37 -12.67
N TYR A 458 -6.19 -10.75 -13.10
CA TYR A 458 -7.41 -10.06 -12.70
C TYR A 458 -7.64 -10.18 -11.19
N ASP A 459 -8.54 -9.36 -10.63
CA ASP A 459 -9.07 -9.50 -9.26
C ASP A 459 -9.66 -10.89 -8.95
N THR A 460 -10.02 -11.66 -9.98
CA THR A 460 -10.44 -13.06 -9.88
C THR A 460 -9.28 -14.05 -9.73
N GLY A 461 -8.03 -13.58 -9.77
CA GLY A 461 -6.79 -14.37 -9.74
C GLY A 461 -6.36 -14.95 -11.10
N ALA A 462 -7.23 -14.90 -12.10
CA ALA A 462 -6.96 -15.46 -13.42
C ALA A 462 -6.00 -14.58 -14.24
N MET A 463 -5.03 -15.20 -14.90
CA MET A 463 -4.06 -14.55 -15.78
C MET A 463 -4.70 -14.00 -17.07
N ALA A 464 -4.32 -12.78 -17.45
CA ALA A 464 -4.74 -12.09 -18.68
C ALA A 464 -3.81 -12.39 -19.86
N LYS A 465 -4.35 -12.39 -21.09
CA LYS A 465 -3.61 -12.39 -22.36
C LYS A 465 -4.17 -11.35 -23.33
N GLY A 466 -3.42 -11.04 -24.39
CA GLY A 466 -3.78 -10.05 -25.40
C GLY A 466 -3.68 -8.61 -24.91
N TRP A 467 -4.42 -7.71 -25.56
CA TRP A 467 -4.44 -6.29 -25.19
C TRP A 467 -5.17 -6.07 -23.86
N LEU A 468 -4.48 -5.47 -22.89
CA LEU A 468 -5.03 -5.10 -21.60
C LEU A 468 -5.04 -3.57 -21.47
N ASN A 469 -6.18 -3.01 -21.07
CA ASN A 469 -6.26 -1.61 -20.65
C ASN A 469 -6.38 -1.54 -19.13
N ILE A 470 -5.50 -0.78 -18.48
CA ILE A 470 -5.60 -0.43 -17.06
C ILE A 470 -5.70 1.09 -16.98
N ASN A 471 -6.86 1.59 -16.56
CA ASN A 471 -7.13 3.01 -16.30
C ASN A 471 -6.67 3.95 -17.44
N GLY A 472 -6.97 3.58 -18.70
CA GLY A 472 -6.63 4.35 -19.90
C GLY A 472 -5.25 4.03 -20.49
N THR A 473 -4.34 3.41 -19.73
CA THR A 473 -3.03 2.94 -20.24
C THR A 473 -3.17 1.55 -20.84
N TRP A 474 -2.65 1.36 -22.06
CA TRP A 474 -2.63 0.07 -22.75
C TRP A 474 -1.32 -0.70 -22.52
N TYR A 475 -1.45 -2.02 -22.43
CA TYR A 475 -0.38 -3.02 -22.34
C TYR A 475 -0.73 -4.19 -23.26
N TYR A 476 0.25 -5.01 -23.65
CA TYR A 476 0.00 -6.27 -24.37
C TYR A 476 0.62 -7.44 -23.61
N LEU A 477 -0.16 -8.49 -23.37
CA LEU A 477 0.28 -9.77 -22.85
C LEU A 477 0.27 -10.78 -24.01
N ASN A 478 1.32 -11.57 -24.16
CA ASN A 478 1.41 -12.59 -25.21
C ASN A 478 0.58 -13.86 -24.86
N ASP A 479 0.66 -14.90 -25.70
CA ASP A 479 -0.10 -16.15 -25.48
C ASP A 479 0.31 -16.94 -24.22
N SER A 480 1.52 -16.72 -23.67
CA SER A 480 1.91 -17.25 -22.36
C SER A 480 1.51 -16.33 -21.19
N GLY A 481 0.91 -15.17 -21.47
CA GLY A 481 0.49 -14.16 -20.48
C GLY A 481 1.58 -13.16 -20.09
N ALA A 482 2.79 -13.29 -20.64
CA ALA A 482 3.91 -12.40 -20.34
C ALA A 482 3.77 -11.07 -21.12
N MET A 483 4.06 -9.97 -20.43
CA MET A 483 3.97 -8.62 -20.97
C MET A 483 5.01 -8.39 -22.07
N ALA A 484 4.54 -7.97 -23.23
CA ALA A 484 5.39 -7.58 -24.35
C ALA A 484 5.87 -6.14 -24.22
N THR A 485 7.07 -5.90 -24.74
CA THR A 485 7.75 -4.60 -24.80
C THR A 485 8.31 -4.39 -26.21
N GLY A 486 8.57 -3.13 -26.59
CA GLY A 486 9.02 -2.79 -27.93
C GLY A 486 7.90 -2.86 -28.98
N TRP A 487 8.26 -3.18 -30.23
CA TRP A 487 7.29 -3.25 -31.33
C TRP A 487 6.38 -4.49 -31.24
N VAL A 488 5.07 -4.27 -31.18
CA VAL A 488 4.04 -5.29 -31.36
C VAL A 488 3.21 -4.97 -32.60
N THR A 489 3.14 -5.92 -33.53
CA THR A 489 2.23 -5.83 -34.68
C THR A 489 0.91 -6.54 -34.35
N SER A 490 -0.20 -5.82 -34.45
CA SER A 490 -1.54 -6.33 -34.15
C SER A 490 -2.52 -5.88 -35.24
N ASN A 491 -3.25 -6.83 -35.83
CA ASN A 491 -4.23 -6.60 -36.89
C ASN A 491 -3.68 -5.89 -38.16
N GLY A 492 -2.36 -5.93 -38.37
CA GLY A 492 -1.67 -5.29 -39.50
C GLY A 492 -1.07 -3.91 -39.19
N ASP A 493 -1.46 -3.30 -38.07
CA ASP A 493 -0.81 -2.09 -37.54
C ASP A 493 0.36 -2.44 -36.61
N SER A 494 1.37 -1.57 -36.52
CA SER A 494 2.46 -1.70 -35.55
C SER A 494 2.39 -0.61 -34.48
N TYR A 495 2.48 -1.04 -33.22
CA TYR A 495 2.43 -0.23 -32.00
C TYR A 495 3.75 -0.39 -31.24
N TYR A 496 4.12 0.59 -30.42
CA TYR A 496 5.29 0.49 -29.54
C TYR A 496 4.87 0.50 -28.07
N LEU A 497 5.25 -0.55 -27.34
CA LEU A 497 5.12 -0.67 -25.89
C LEU A 497 6.44 -0.20 -25.27
N ASP A 498 6.36 0.78 -24.36
CA ASP A 498 7.53 1.26 -23.63
C ASP A 498 8.32 0.10 -22.99
N THR A 499 9.63 0.09 -23.17
CA THR A 499 10.47 -1.06 -22.79
C THR A 499 10.73 -1.18 -21.30
N ASN A 500 10.46 -0.13 -20.52
CA ASN A 500 10.66 -0.11 -19.08
C ASN A 500 9.37 -0.39 -18.30
N THR A 501 8.23 0.06 -18.84
CA THR A 501 6.93 0.07 -18.16
C THR A 501 5.85 -0.74 -18.87
N GLY A 502 6.10 -1.23 -20.09
CA GLY A 502 5.13 -1.98 -20.92
C GLY A 502 3.97 -1.13 -21.47
N ARG A 503 3.99 0.18 -21.27
CA ARG A 503 2.90 1.12 -21.60
C ARG A 503 2.92 1.46 -23.08
N MET A 504 1.81 1.32 -23.79
CA MET A 504 1.73 1.72 -25.20
C MET A 504 1.93 3.24 -25.34
N LEU A 505 2.93 3.61 -26.14
CA LEU A 505 3.28 5.00 -26.40
C LEU A 505 2.42 5.60 -27.52
N THR A 506 2.24 6.92 -27.46
CA THR A 506 1.38 7.71 -28.36
C THR A 506 2.00 9.10 -28.55
N ASN A 507 1.73 9.77 -29.67
CA ASN A 507 2.18 11.16 -29.94
C ASN A 507 3.70 11.39 -29.77
N THR A 508 4.52 10.39 -30.09
CA THR A 508 5.99 10.41 -29.91
C THR A 508 6.71 9.98 -31.20
N THR A 509 8.02 9.75 -31.16
CA THR A 509 8.79 9.17 -32.27
C THR A 509 9.78 8.14 -31.72
N ILE A 510 9.75 6.93 -32.26
CA ILE A 510 10.57 5.79 -31.80
C ILE A 510 11.35 5.25 -33.00
N GLU A 511 12.67 5.13 -32.87
CA GLU A 511 13.57 4.64 -33.93
C GLU A 511 13.42 5.40 -35.28
N GLY A 512 13.16 6.71 -35.22
CA GLY A 512 12.88 7.54 -36.40
C GLY A 512 11.47 7.40 -36.99
N TYR A 513 10.64 6.49 -36.47
CA TYR A 513 9.25 6.33 -36.86
C TYR A 513 8.32 7.09 -35.92
N LYS A 514 7.59 8.07 -36.46
CA LYS A 514 6.61 8.83 -35.69
C LYS A 514 5.43 7.93 -35.27
N ILE A 515 4.98 8.07 -34.03
CA ILE A 515 3.87 7.36 -33.43
C ILE A 515 2.66 8.31 -33.33
N GLY A 516 1.52 7.90 -33.88
CA GLY A 516 0.29 8.69 -33.92
C GLY A 516 -0.38 8.89 -32.55
N SER A 517 -1.45 9.69 -32.56
CA SER A 517 -2.34 9.87 -31.39
C SER A 517 -3.09 8.59 -31.01
N ASP A 518 -3.18 7.64 -31.95
CA ASP A 518 -3.74 6.31 -31.84
C ASP A 518 -2.72 5.22 -31.44
N GLY A 519 -1.44 5.59 -31.27
CA GLY A 519 -0.34 4.67 -30.97
C GLY A 519 0.28 3.97 -32.19
N LYS A 520 -0.14 4.32 -33.42
CA LYS A 520 0.32 3.64 -34.65
C LYS A 520 1.59 4.23 -35.26
N LYS A 521 2.42 3.38 -35.85
CA LYS A 521 3.60 3.73 -36.66
C LYS A 521 3.20 4.50 -37.94
N GLN A 522 3.81 5.67 -38.16
CA GLN A 522 3.67 6.50 -39.37
C GLN A 522 4.92 6.37 -40.29
N SER A 523 4.77 6.71 -41.58
CA SER A 523 5.84 6.66 -42.60
C SER A 523 6.41 8.06 -42.92
N THR A 524 7.65 8.13 -43.43
CA THR A 524 8.44 9.36 -43.61
C THR A 524 8.84 9.65 -45.07
N SER A 525 9.15 10.91 -45.39
CA SER A 525 9.70 11.38 -46.68
C SER A 525 10.47 12.71 -46.54
N ASN A 526 11.52 12.95 -47.34
CA ASN A 526 12.56 13.99 -47.12
C ASN A 526 12.67 15.02 -48.26
N GLN A 527 13.15 16.26 -47.98
CA GLN A 527 14.14 17.04 -48.78
C GLN A 527 14.47 18.42 -48.13
N ASP A 528 15.54 19.09 -48.62
CA ASP A 528 16.32 20.16 -47.94
C ASP A 528 16.44 21.52 -48.72
N ASP A 529 17.45 22.36 -48.38
CA ASP A 529 17.95 23.65 -48.98
C ASP A 529 17.31 25.01 -48.54
N ASP A 530 17.99 26.19 -48.46
CA ASP A 530 19.42 26.58 -48.19
C ASP A 530 19.59 28.10 -47.82
N ASN A 531 20.67 28.45 -47.11
CA ASN A 531 21.50 29.70 -46.99
C ASN A 531 21.05 31.15 -46.59
N SER A 532 21.89 31.72 -45.68
CA SER A 532 22.55 33.06 -45.66
C SER A 532 21.82 34.40 -45.30
N GLY A 533 22.49 35.24 -44.49
CA GLY A 533 22.29 36.71 -44.40
C GLY A 533 22.47 37.36 -43.00
N THR A 534 23.38 38.35 -42.85
CA THR A 534 23.66 39.04 -41.56
C THR A 534 23.45 40.57 -41.61
N THR A 535 22.80 41.18 -40.60
CA THR A 535 22.93 42.62 -40.24
C THR A 535 22.46 42.91 -38.80
N THR A 536 22.83 44.08 -38.25
CA THR A 536 22.61 44.51 -36.85
C THR A 536 21.28 45.26 -36.59
N PRO A 537 20.79 45.33 -35.32
CA PRO A 537 19.44 45.81 -34.99
C PRO A 537 19.32 47.33 -34.70
N PRO A 538 18.24 47.98 -35.17
CA PRO A 538 17.38 48.81 -34.32
C PRO A 538 15.88 48.84 -34.79
N PRO A 539 14.99 49.67 -34.22
CA PRO A 539 14.58 49.82 -32.83
C PRO A 539 13.09 49.47 -32.61
N ILE A 540 12.58 49.58 -31.37
CA ILE A 540 11.18 49.28 -31.01
C ILE A 540 10.19 50.32 -31.58
N ASN A 541 9.06 49.86 -32.13
CA ASN A 541 7.79 50.61 -32.04
C ASN A 541 6.56 49.67 -32.09
N ASN A 542 5.41 50.13 -31.59
CA ASN A 542 4.27 49.27 -31.23
C ASN A 542 3.40 48.80 -32.42
N GLY A 543 3.04 47.51 -32.43
CA GLY A 543 2.06 46.89 -33.33
C GLY A 543 1.50 45.60 -32.73
N SER A 544 0.17 45.45 -32.68
CA SER A 544 -0.52 44.44 -31.87
C SER A 544 -0.49 43.00 -32.44
N SER A 545 -0.60 42.01 -31.54
CA SER A 545 -0.88 40.57 -31.76
C SER A 545 0.23 39.73 -32.45
N ASN A 546 0.50 38.47 -32.08
CA ASN A 546 -0.05 37.62 -31.01
C ASN A 546 1.08 37.02 -30.14
N GLY A 547 1.23 37.49 -28.91
CA GLY A 547 2.00 36.78 -27.88
C GLY A 547 1.12 35.72 -27.21
N LYS A 548 1.71 34.58 -26.82
CA LYS A 548 1.03 33.59 -25.97
C LYS A 548 0.62 34.24 -24.65
N LYS A 549 -0.63 34.01 -24.25
CA LYS A 549 -1.16 34.42 -22.94
C LYS A 549 -0.42 33.69 -21.81
N THR A 550 -0.15 34.37 -20.71
CA THR A 550 0.59 33.82 -19.57
C THR A 550 -0.34 33.58 -18.38
N ILE A 551 -0.37 32.36 -17.85
CA ILE A 551 -1.12 32.01 -16.64
C ILE A 551 -0.13 31.73 -15.50
N ALA A 552 -0.31 32.40 -14.37
CA ALA A 552 0.40 32.10 -13.14
C ALA A 552 -0.43 31.11 -12.30
N ILE A 553 0.15 29.95 -11.98
CA ILE A 553 -0.47 28.94 -11.11
C ILE A 553 0.29 28.91 -9.79
N ASP A 554 -0.44 29.04 -8.68
CA ASP A 554 0.07 28.80 -7.34
C ASP A 554 -0.45 27.46 -6.79
N PRO A 555 0.41 26.46 -6.57
CA PRO A 555 0.02 25.19 -5.97
C PRO A 555 -0.39 25.23 -4.48
N GLY A 556 -0.82 26.39 -3.97
CA GLY A 556 -1.14 26.62 -2.56
C GLY A 556 0.04 26.43 -1.60
N HIS A 557 -0.07 27.02 -0.41
CA HIS A 557 0.72 26.70 0.80
C HIS A 557 2.24 26.44 0.56
N ASP A 558 2.80 25.45 1.26
CA ASP A 558 4.15 24.88 1.19
C ASP A 558 5.27 25.86 1.56
N TYR A 559 5.05 26.56 2.67
CA TYR A 559 6.09 27.35 3.32
C TYR A 559 6.08 27.10 4.83
N GLY A 560 7.14 26.48 5.38
CA GLY A 560 7.64 26.66 6.76
C GLY A 560 6.72 26.32 7.95
N ASN A 561 5.57 26.98 8.07
CA ASN A 561 4.49 26.75 9.05
C ASN A 561 3.09 26.75 8.40
N ASP A 562 3.01 26.97 7.08
CA ASP A 562 1.81 27.03 6.24
C ASP A 562 1.78 25.82 5.31
N TYR A 563 1.34 24.68 5.87
CA TYR A 563 1.29 23.38 5.19
C TYR A 563 -0.11 23.01 4.66
N GLY A 564 -1.06 23.94 4.78
CA GLY A 564 -2.48 23.66 4.60
C GLY A 564 -3.04 22.75 5.70
N ALA A 565 -4.18 22.13 5.43
CA ALA A 565 -4.76 21.11 6.29
C ALA A 565 -4.20 19.69 6.01
N THR A 566 -4.19 18.87 7.05
CA THR A 566 -3.97 17.42 6.99
C THR A 566 -5.17 16.71 7.58
N SER A 567 -5.57 15.60 6.97
CA SER A 567 -6.69 14.75 7.40
C SER A 567 -6.27 13.28 7.35
N THR A 568 -6.68 12.46 8.32
CA THR A 568 -6.42 11.00 8.30
C THR A 568 -7.72 10.23 8.46
N ILE A 569 -8.08 9.44 7.45
CA ILE A 569 -9.35 8.71 7.35
C ILE A 569 -9.06 7.26 6.98
N ASP A 570 -9.60 6.31 7.75
CA ASP A 570 -9.38 4.85 7.62
C ASP A 570 -7.91 4.40 7.56
N GLY A 571 -6.98 5.23 8.07
CA GLY A 571 -5.54 4.96 8.06
C GLY A 571 -4.78 5.56 6.86
N VAL A 572 -5.48 6.23 5.94
CA VAL A 572 -4.88 7.01 4.85
C VAL A 572 -4.80 8.48 5.25
N THR A 573 -3.65 9.12 5.05
CA THR A 573 -3.45 10.55 5.29
C THR A 573 -3.54 11.34 3.98
N TYR A 574 -4.18 12.51 4.05
CA TYR A 574 -4.45 13.43 2.95
C TYR A 574 -3.90 14.80 3.34
N ASP A 575 -2.84 15.23 2.66
CA ASP A 575 -2.17 16.51 2.89
C ASP A 575 -2.52 17.50 1.79
N GLU A 576 -3.12 18.64 2.16
CA GLU A 576 -3.55 19.68 1.22
C GLU A 576 -2.39 20.14 0.32
N THR A 577 -1.21 20.41 0.88
CA THR A 577 -0.01 20.84 0.13
C THR A 577 0.41 19.90 -0.99
N VAL A 578 0.17 18.59 -0.83
CA VAL A 578 0.47 17.54 -1.80
C VAL A 578 -0.62 17.48 -2.87
N LEU A 579 -1.89 17.44 -2.45
CA LEU A 579 -3.03 17.35 -3.36
C LEU A 579 -3.17 18.61 -4.23
N ASN A 580 -2.87 19.79 -3.67
CA ASN A 580 -2.81 21.05 -4.42
C ASN A 580 -1.77 21.01 -5.53
N MET A 581 -0.56 20.50 -5.23
CA MET A 581 0.51 20.34 -6.22
C MET A 581 0.12 19.36 -7.34
N GLN A 582 -0.48 18.23 -6.97
CA GLN A 582 -0.94 17.24 -7.95
C GLN A 582 -2.02 17.78 -8.89
N VAL A 583 -2.94 18.64 -8.41
CA VAL A 583 -3.91 19.33 -9.27
C VAL A 583 -3.26 20.47 -10.07
N ALA A 584 -2.33 21.22 -9.49
CA ALA A 584 -1.68 22.36 -10.13
C ALA A 584 -0.74 21.97 -11.29
N ASP A 585 0.02 20.88 -11.17
CA ASP A 585 0.89 20.41 -12.25
C ASP A 585 0.09 19.76 -13.40
N LYS A 586 -1.07 19.13 -13.10
CA LYS A 586 -2.06 18.73 -14.11
C LYS A 586 -2.67 19.95 -14.82
N LEU A 587 -2.97 21.02 -14.09
CA LEU A 587 -3.49 22.28 -14.65
C LEU A 587 -2.44 22.99 -15.53
N LYS A 588 -1.18 23.00 -15.12
CA LYS A 588 -0.03 23.46 -15.92
C LYS A 588 0.03 22.71 -17.25
N THR A 589 -0.03 21.39 -17.21
CA THR A 589 -0.04 20.53 -18.41
C THR A 589 -1.24 20.85 -19.32
N GLU A 590 -2.45 20.94 -18.77
CA GLU A 590 -3.66 21.30 -19.52
C GLU A 590 -3.58 22.68 -20.19
N LEU A 591 -3.01 23.68 -19.52
CA LEU A 591 -2.88 25.04 -20.05
C LEU A 591 -1.74 25.17 -21.07
N GLN A 592 -0.60 24.50 -20.86
CA GLN A 592 0.48 24.41 -21.85
C GLN A 592 -0.01 23.73 -23.14
N ASN A 593 -0.78 22.64 -23.02
CA ASN A 593 -1.44 21.98 -24.16
C ASN A 593 -2.46 22.87 -24.89
N ARG A 594 -3.07 23.83 -24.18
CA ARG A 594 -3.95 24.86 -24.77
C ARG A 594 -3.19 26.07 -25.35
N GLY A 595 -1.86 26.00 -25.38
CA GLY A 595 -1.00 27.02 -25.99
C GLY A 595 -0.63 28.19 -25.09
N TYR A 596 -1.07 28.20 -23.82
CA TYR A 596 -0.67 29.22 -22.85
C TYR A 596 0.82 29.05 -22.46
N ASN A 597 1.47 30.16 -22.11
CA ASN A 597 2.64 30.12 -21.26
C ASN A 597 2.15 29.86 -19.82
N VAL A 598 2.81 28.99 -19.08
CA VAL A 598 2.48 28.73 -17.67
C VAL A 598 3.70 29.00 -16.81
N VAL A 599 3.49 29.78 -15.75
CA VAL A 599 4.48 30.04 -14.71
C VAL A 599 3.94 29.47 -13.39
N MET A 600 4.75 28.67 -12.72
CA MET A 600 4.43 28.10 -11.41
C MET A 600 5.07 28.95 -10.30
N THR A 601 4.41 29.13 -9.16
CA THR A 601 5.05 29.71 -7.95
C THR A 601 5.97 28.72 -7.22
N ARG A 602 5.79 27.42 -7.47
CA ARG A 602 6.67 26.30 -7.09
C ARG A 602 6.40 25.09 -7.99
N ASN A 603 7.41 24.29 -8.31
CA ASN A 603 7.32 23.12 -9.19
C ASN A 603 7.13 21.79 -8.42
N LEU A 604 6.87 20.70 -9.14
CA LEU A 604 6.70 19.37 -8.53
C LEU A 604 7.97 18.91 -7.79
N GLY A 605 7.85 18.73 -6.47
CA GLY A 605 8.94 18.40 -5.55
C GLY A 605 9.71 19.61 -5.01
N GLU A 606 9.38 20.83 -5.42
CA GLU A 606 9.97 22.07 -4.90
C GLU A 606 9.29 22.50 -3.60
N LYS A 607 10.07 22.76 -2.55
CA LYS A 607 9.60 23.19 -1.22
C LYS A 607 10.31 24.48 -0.78
N PRO A 608 9.84 25.66 -1.21
CA PRO A 608 10.55 26.92 -1.00
C PRO A 608 10.43 27.42 0.45
N SER A 609 11.50 28.05 0.94
CA SER A 609 11.58 28.57 2.32
C SER A 609 11.78 30.09 2.32
N TYR A 610 11.02 30.79 3.17
CA TYR A 610 10.94 32.25 3.23
C TYR A 610 11.13 32.76 4.67
N GLY A 611 11.39 34.06 4.85
CA GLY A 611 11.56 34.67 6.17
C GLY A 611 10.29 34.64 7.03
N SER A 612 9.12 34.67 6.38
CA SER A 612 7.81 34.72 7.01
C SER A 612 6.69 34.33 6.04
N LEU A 613 5.47 34.21 6.55
CA LEU A 613 4.28 33.99 5.71
C LEU A 613 4.03 35.17 4.76
N ILE A 614 4.33 36.40 5.18
CA ILE A 614 4.13 37.57 4.31
C ILE A 614 5.14 37.57 3.15
N ASP A 615 6.36 37.05 3.36
CA ASP A 615 7.37 36.88 2.31
C ASP A 615 6.98 35.78 1.31
N SER A 616 6.44 34.65 1.79
CA SER A 616 5.91 33.57 0.94
C SER A 616 4.77 34.05 0.04
N LEU A 617 3.79 34.74 0.64
CA LEU A 617 2.66 35.31 -0.09
C LEU A 617 3.08 36.44 -1.05
N THR A 618 4.12 37.21 -0.69
CA THR A 618 4.76 38.19 -1.57
C THR A 618 5.42 37.53 -2.76
N HIS A 619 6.23 36.49 -2.58
CA HIS A 619 6.87 35.77 -3.68
C HIS A 619 5.84 35.20 -4.68
N LYS A 620 4.75 34.59 -4.17
CA LYS A 620 3.67 34.05 -5.02
C LYS A 620 3.03 35.14 -5.90
N VAL A 621 2.89 36.36 -5.38
CA VAL A 621 2.40 37.54 -6.11
C VAL A 621 3.45 38.07 -7.09
N ASP A 622 4.71 38.18 -6.67
CA ASP A 622 5.80 38.71 -7.47
C ASP A 622 6.12 37.82 -8.67
N VAL A 623 6.05 36.49 -8.53
CA VAL A 623 6.16 35.56 -9.66
C VAL A 623 5.11 35.86 -10.73
N ALA A 624 3.84 36.06 -10.32
CA ALA A 624 2.75 36.37 -11.24
C ALA A 624 2.90 37.77 -11.88
N ASN A 625 3.28 38.76 -11.07
CA ASN A 625 3.45 40.15 -11.49
C ASN A 625 4.63 40.33 -12.43
N ASN A 626 5.79 39.76 -12.11
CA ASN A 626 7.00 39.83 -12.93
C ASN A 626 6.87 39.03 -14.23
N ALA A 627 6.14 37.90 -14.21
CA ALA A 627 5.74 37.18 -15.42
C ALA A 627 4.74 37.95 -16.30
N ASN A 628 4.21 39.08 -15.83
CA ASN A 628 3.14 39.86 -16.47
C ASN A 628 1.94 38.97 -16.84
N ALA A 629 1.55 38.06 -15.94
CA ALA A 629 0.51 37.08 -16.21
C ALA A 629 -0.85 37.75 -16.51
N ASP A 630 -1.62 37.16 -17.43
CA ASP A 630 -2.97 37.59 -17.79
C ASP A 630 -4.03 37.10 -16.78
N PHE A 631 -3.68 36.09 -15.98
CA PHE A 631 -4.51 35.52 -14.92
C PHE A 631 -3.65 34.82 -13.85
N PHE A 632 -4.07 34.91 -12.60
CA PHE A 632 -3.49 34.17 -11.47
C PHE A 632 -4.52 33.20 -10.88
N ILE A 633 -4.08 31.99 -10.56
CA ILE A 633 -4.91 30.97 -9.91
C ILE A 633 -4.14 30.21 -8.85
N SER A 634 -4.60 30.28 -7.61
CA SER A 634 -4.13 29.43 -6.51
C SER A 634 -5.05 28.20 -6.34
N ILE A 635 -4.47 27.05 -6.02
CA ILE A 635 -5.16 25.75 -5.89
C ILE A 635 -5.07 25.27 -4.43
N HIS A 636 -6.22 24.95 -3.83
CA HIS A 636 -6.40 24.61 -2.42
C HIS A 636 -7.38 23.45 -2.19
N HIS A 637 -7.31 22.80 -1.02
CA HIS A 637 -8.18 21.71 -0.60
C HIS A 637 -8.69 21.98 0.82
N ASN A 638 -9.98 22.30 0.92
CA ASN A 638 -10.58 22.86 2.12
C ASN A 638 -10.64 21.89 3.31
N SER A 639 -10.81 22.45 4.50
CA SER A 639 -10.92 21.71 5.75
C SER A 639 -11.96 22.36 6.66
N ALA A 640 -12.96 21.57 7.05
CA ALA A 640 -14.06 21.96 7.93
C ALA A 640 -14.58 20.73 8.69
N ASP A 641 -15.82 20.75 9.18
CA ASP A 641 -16.45 19.55 9.74
C ASP A 641 -16.57 18.41 8.71
N THR A 642 -16.73 17.18 9.19
CA THR A 642 -16.70 15.97 8.34
C THR A 642 -17.91 15.82 7.40
N SER A 643 -18.95 16.66 7.54
CA SER A 643 -20.10 16.69 6.62
C SER A 643 -19.90 17.70 5.49
N ALA A 644 -19.02 18.69 5.66
CA ALA A 644 -18.71 19.69 4.65
C ALA A 644 -18.26 19.04 3.34
N ASN A 645 -18.72 19.59 2.22
CA ASN A 645 -18.40 19.10 0.88
C ASN A 645 -18.66 20.21 -0.16
N GLY A 646 -18.06 20.02 -1.33
CA GLY A 646 -18.27 20.84 -2.52
C GLY A 646 -17.07 21.70 -2.90
N VAL A 647 -17.21 22.38 -4.04
CA VAL A 647 -16.22 23.33 -4.55
C VAL A 647 -16.61 24.76 -4.19
N LEU A 648 -15.62 25.54 -3.74
CA LEU A 648 -15.70 26.97 -3.43
C LEU A 648 -14.59 27.70 -4.21
N THR A 649 -14.87 28.91 -4.72
CA THR A 649 -13.85 29.70 -5.41
C THR A 649 -13.84 31.12 -4.88
N LEU A 650 -12.67 31.58 -4.48
CA LEU A 650 -12.48 32.83 -3.77
C LEU A 650 -11.80 33.88 -4.67
N TYR A 651 -12.23 35.13 -4.50
CA TYR A 651 -11.61 36.33 -5.07
C TYR A 651 -11.46 37.38 -3.96
N SER A 652 -10.77 38.49 -4.23
CA SER A 652 -10.72 39.63 -3.28
C SER A 652 -11.36 40.87 -3.89
N THR A 653 -12.00 41.67 -3.02
CA THR A 653 -12.56 43.01 -3.31
C THR A 653 -11.73 44.13 -2.67
N GLN A 654 -10.63 43.79 -2.00
CA GLN A 654 -9.77 44.77 -1.34
C GLN A 654 -8.86 45.47 -2.35
N ALA A 655 -8.36 46.65 -1.97
CA ALA A 655 -7.24 47.28 -2.67
C ALA A 655 -5.97 46.41 -2.55
N GLN A 656 -4.99 46.67 -3.41
CA GLN A 656 -3.62 46.23 -3.19
C GLN A 656 -3.08 46.90 -1.91
N ASP A 657 -2.21 46.21 -1.16
CA ASP A 657 -1.48 46.84 -0.05
C ASP A 657 -0.51 47.91 -0.61
N ASP A 658 -0.09 48.88 0.22
CA ASP A 658 0.75 50.01 -0.24
C ASP A 658 2.06 49.56 -0.91
N SER A 659 2.66 48.46 -0.46
CA SER A 659 3.87 47.85 -1.07
C SER A 659 3.64 47.32 -2.49
N PHE A 660 2.38 47.04 -2.87
CA PHE A 660 1.96 46.65 -4.22
C PHE A 660 1.22 47.80 -4.93
N GLY A 661 1.37 49.04 -4.44
CA GLY A 661 0.86 50.25 -5.07
C GLY A 661 -0.46 50.79 -4.53
N GLY A 662 -1.03 50.22 -3.46
CA GLY A 662 -2.18 50.79 -2.72
C GLY A 662 -3.50 50.89 -3.50
N LYS A 663 -3.56 50.36 -4.73
CA LYS A 663 -4.61 50.67 -5.70
C LYS A 663 -5.84 49.78 -5.53
N LEU A 664 -7.02 50.39 -5.51
CA LEU A 664 -8.29 49.69 -5.78
C LEU A 664 -8.52 49.62 -7.29
N ASP A 665 -8.52 48.42 -7.86
CA ASP A 665 -8.78 48.20 -9.29
C ASP A 665 -10.09 47.42 -9.51
N ASN A 666 -11.17 48.17 -9.73
CA ASN A 666 -12.52 47.61 -9.91
C ASN A 666 -12.65 46.72 -11.16
N ALA A 667 -11.87 46.97 -12.22
CA ALA A 667 -11.92 46.18 -13.45
C ALA A 667 -11.28 44.81 -13.25
N ARG A 668 -10.13 44.78 -12.55
CA ARG A 668 -9.47 43.55 -12.07
C ARG A 668 -10.41 42.76 -11.16
N ILE A 669 -10.99 43.41 -10.15
CA ILE A 669 -11.88 42.79 -9.15
C ILE A 669 -13.12 42.14 -9.79
N GLU A 670 -13.84 42.85 -10.68
CA GLU A 670 -15.01 42.27 -11.35
C GLU A 670 -14.63 41.14 -12.33
N LYS A 671 -13.45 41.18 -12.98
CA LYS A 671 -12.96 40.03 -13.76
C LYS A 671 -12.59 38.84 -12.85
N SER A 672 -11.95 39.06 -11.69
CA SER A 672 -11.68 38.00 -10.70
C SER A 672 -12.98 37.34 -10.21
N LYS A 673 -13.99 38.13 -9.86
CA LYS A 673 -15.32 37.69 -9.43
C LYS A 673 -16.07 36.89 -10.50
N LYS A 674 -16.00 37.33 -11.78
CA LYS A 674 -16.52 36.58 -12.92
C LYS A 674 -15.80 35.23 -13.07
N MET A 675 -14.47 35.23 -13.04
CA MET A 675 -13.66 34.01 -13.17
C MET A 675 -13.94 33.02 -12.03
N ALA A 676 -14.00 33.49 -10.77
CA ALA A 676 -14.33 32.67 -9.62
C ALA A 676 -15.70 31.99 -9.77
N THR A 677 -16.72 32.76 -10.17
CA THR A 677 -18.08 32.23 -10.40
C THR A 677 -18.11 31.18 -11.51
N LEU A 678 -17.42 31.40 -12.63
CA LEU A 678 -17.39 30.47 -13.75
C LEU A 678 -16.59 29.20 -13.45
N ILE A 679 -15.45 29.31 -12.77
CA ILE A 679 -14.62 28.17 -12.35
C ILE A 679 -15.41 27.28 -11.38
N ASN A 680 -16.05 27.86 -10.37
CA ASN A 680 -16.86 27.10 -9.41
C ASN A 680 -18.00 26.34 -10.09
N ASN A 681 -18.70 27.01 -11.02
CA ASN A 681 -19.80 26.42 -11.77
C ASN A 681 -19.33 25.29 -12.70
N ASN A 682 -18.18 25.42 -13.39
CA ASN A 682 -17.70 24.35 -14.26
C ASN A 682 -17.19 23.14 -13.47
N ILE A 683 -16.44 23.33 -12.37
CA ILE A 683 -15.96 22.22 -11.53
C ILE A 683 -17.17 21.47 -10.92
N SER A 684 -18.10 22.21 -10.30
CA SER A 684 -19.30 21.61 -9.68
C SER A 684 -20.15 20.85 -10.69
N SER A 685 -20.40 21.42 -11.88
CA SER A 685 -21.16 20.75 -12.93
C SER A 685 -20.44 19.55 -13.56
N LYS A 686 -19.10 19.52 -13.61
CA LYS A 686 -18.34 18.42 -14.25
C LYS A 686 -18.04 17.26 -13.32
N LEU A 687 -17.91 17.51 -12.02
CA LEU A 687 -17.66 16.47 -11.01
C LEU A 687 -18.92 16.15 -10.17
N ASN A 688 -20.08 16.74 -10.49
CA ASN A 688 -21.33 16.63 -9.75
C ASN A 688 -21.16 16.93 -8.24
N LEU A 689 -20.46 18.03 -7.94
CA LEU A 689 -20.15 18.46 -6.58
C LEU A 689 -21.11 19.56 -6.13
N ASN A 690 -21.32 19.65 -4.81
CA ASN A 690 -22.03 20.77 -4.19
C ASN A 690 -21.37 22.11 -4.59
N ASN A 691 -22.17 23.07 -5.06
CA ASN A 691 -21.69 24.34 -5.60
C ASN A 691 -21.81 25.44 -4.53
N ARG A 692 -20.67 25.85 -3.95
CA ARG A 692 -20.60 26.85 -2.87
C ARG A 692 -20.43 28.30 -3.40
N GLY A 693 -20.46 28.48 -4.72
CA GLY A 693 -20.40 29.76 -5.41
C GLY A 693 -19.01 30.42 -5.45
N GLY A 694 -18.97 31.61 -6.07
CA GLY A 694 -17.82 32.51 -6.01
C GLY A 694 -17.96 33.50 -4.85
N GLN A 695 -16.98 33.59 -3.94
CA GLN A 695 -17.08 34.41 -2.72
C GLN A 695 -15.90 35.39 -2.56
N SER A 696 -16.16 36.56 -1.98
CA SER A 696 -15.12 37.57 -1.67
C SER A 696 -14.47 37.27 -0.32
N GLN A 697 -13.13 37.24 -0.27
CA GLN A 697 -12.33 37.09 0.95
C GLN A 697 -11.10 37.99 0.90
N ASN A 698 -10.53 38.32 2.07
CA ASN A 698 -9.31 39.13 2.17
C ASN A 698 -8.02 38.31 1.92
N LEU A 699 -7.93 37.68 0.75
CA LEU A 699 -6.78 36.87 0.35
C LEU A 699 -5.64 37.75 -0.14
N PHE A 700 -4.44 37.60 0.43
CA PHE A 700 -3.26 38.36 0.06
C PHE A 700 -2.91 38.18 -1.43
N VAL A 701 -2.75 36.93 -1.87
CA VAL A 701 -2.36 36.63 -3.26
C VAL A 701 -3.37 37.18 -4.27
N CYS A 702 -4.66 37.07 -3.99
CA CYS A 702 -5.70 37.59 -4.88
C CYS A 702 -5.84 39.12 -4.83
N ARG A 703 -5.53 39.79 -3.71
CA ARG A 703 -5.62 41.25 -3.63
C ARG A 703 -4.41 41.95 -4.21
N ASN A 704 -3.20 41.41 -4.05
CA ASN A 704 -1.95 42.08 -4.45
C ASN A 704 -1.49 41.77 -5.88
N ALA A 705 -1.97 40.68 -6.50
CA ALA A 705 -1.76 40.37 -7.91
C ALA A 705 -2.27 41.49 -8.85
N ASN A 706 -1.46 41.92 -9.81
CA ASN A 706 -1.79 42.98 -10.78
C ASN A 706 -2.87 42.56 -11.80
N MET A 707 -3.04 41.25 -12.00
CA MET A 707 -4.01 40.65 -12.93
C MET A 707 -5.23 40.08 -12.18
N PRO A 708 -6.30 39.67 -12.89
CA PRO A 708 -7.43 39.00 -12.25
C PRO A 708 -6.95 37.70 -11.60
N ALA A 709 -7.41 37.43 -10.38
CA ALA A 709 -6.80 36.47 -9.48
C ALA A 709 -7.85 35.74 -8.65
N VAL A 710 -7.74 34.41 -8.56
CA VAL A 710 -8.64 33.55 -7.78
C VAL A 710 -7.86 32.52 -6.95
N LEU A 711 -8.53 31.97 -5.93
CA LEU A 711 -8.10 30.79 -5.18
C LEU A 711 -9.24 29.76 -5.27
N VAL A 712 -8.95 28.53 -5.68
CA VAL A 712 -9.95 27.47 -5.89
C VAL A 712 -9.82 26.40 -4.82
N GLU A 713 -10.88 26.20 -4.04
CA GLU A 713 -11.03 25.17 -3.01
C GLU A 713 -11.70 23.94 -3.66
N VAL A 714 -10.90 22.96 -4.10
CA VAL A 714 -11.37 21.93 -5.05
C VAL A 714 -12.06 20.72 -4.39
N GLY A 715 -12.25 20.74 -3.07
CA GLY A 715 -12.96 19.74 -2.26
C GLY A 715 -12.54 19.78 -0.79
N PHE A 716 -13.30 19.10 0.08
CA PHE A 716 -13.04 19.06 1.54
C PHE A 716 -12.31 17.78 1.97
N ILE A 717 -11.04 17.86 2.37
CA ILE A 717 -10.25 16.66 2.75
C ILE A 717 -10.61 16.09 4.13
N THR A 718 -11.40 16.79 4.94
CA THR A 718 -11.96 16.27 6.20
C THR A 718 -13.23 15.42 6.02
N ASN A 719 -13.81 15.43 4.82
CA ASN A 719 -14.91 14.55 4.43
C ASN A 719 -14.34 13.31 3.72
N LYS A 720 -14.78 12.12 4.11
CA LYS A 720 -14.23 10.84 3.63
C LYS A 720 -14.34 10.67 2.11
N ASP A 721 -15.51 10.92 1.55
CA ASP A 721 -15.78 10.65 0.13
C ASP A 721 -15.09 11.71 -0.75
N GLU A 722 -15.04 12.95 -0.27
CA GLU A 722 -14.27 14.04 -0.88
C GLU A 722 -12.76 13.80 -0.78
N ALA A 723 -12.22 13.33 0.34
CA ALA A 723 -10.79 13.04 0.49
C ALA A 723 -10.32 11.96 -0.51
N ILE A 724 -11.07 10.87 -0.63
CA ILE A 724 -10.84 9.82 -1.64
C ILE A 724 -10.86 10.43 -3.04
N ARG A 725 -11.89 11.22 -3.38
CA ARG A 725 -12.00 11.92 -4.68
C ARG A 725 -10.85 12.92 -4.94
N CYS A 726 -10.38 13.62 -3.92
CA CYS A 726 -9.30 14.60 -4.03
C CYS A 726 -7.92 13.92 -4.21
N SER A 727 -7.75 12.70 -3.67
CA SER A 727 -6.57 11.86 -3.90
C SER A 727 -6.58 11.10 -5.23
N ASP A 728 -7.76 10.85 -5.83
CA ASP A 728 -7.88 10.16 -7.12
C ASP A 728 -7.26 11.00 -8.28
N PRO A 729 -6.19 10.52 -8.93
CA PRO A 729 -5.53 11.26 -10.00
C PRO A 729 -6.43 11.56 -11.21
N ALA A 730 -7.48 10.76 -11.45
CA ALA A 730 -8.43 11.01 -12.53
C ALA A 730 -9.40 12.15 -12.20
N SER A 731 -9.88 12.23 -10.96
CA SER A 731 -10.67 13.35 -10.44
C SER A 731 -9.85 14.65 -10.37
N GLN A 732 -8.58 14.58 -9.96
CA GLN A 732 -7.64 15.71 -10.05
C GLN A 732 -7.50 16.23 -11.49
N GLN A 733 -7.38 15.33 -12.48
CA GLN A 733 -7.31 15.73 -13.90
C GLN A 733 -8.61 16.41 -14.36
N LYS A 734 -9.79 15.94 -13.92
CA LYS A 734 -11.08 16.58 -14.23
C LYS A 734 -11.19 17.98 -13.64
N VAL A 735 -10.67 18.21 -12.44
CA VAL A 735 -10.58 19.54 -11.83
C VAL A 735 -9.69 20.46 -12.67
N ALA A 736 -8.48 20.00 -13.01
CA ALA A 736 -7.55 20.75 -13.87
C ALA A 736 -8.18 21.11 -15.24
N GLN A 737 -8.88 20.17 -15.86
CA GLN A 737 -9.61 20.39 -17.12
C GLN A 737 -10.74 21.42 -16.99
N ALA A 738 -11.58 21.29 -15.96
CA ALA A 738 -12.69 22.22 -15.72
C ALA A 738 -12.21 23.66 -15.47
N ILE A 739 -11.05 23.82 -14.83
CA ILE A 739 -10.39 25.12 -14.65
C ILE A 739 -9.84 25.64 -15.99
N ALA A 740 -9.06 24.81 -16.71
CA ALA A 740 -8.38 25.20 -17.95
C ALA A 740 -9.36 25.60 -19.07
N GLU A 741 -10.56 25.03 -19.10
CA GLU A 741 -11.64 25.42 -20.00
C GLU A 741 -12.19 26.83 -19.72
N VAL A 742 -12.40 27.18 -18.45
CA VAL A 742 -12.92 28.51 -18.08
C VAL A 742 -11.87 29.58 -18.36
N ILE A 743 -10.59 29.28 -18.12
CA ILE A 743 -9.47 30.13 -18.52
C ILE A 743 -9.47 30.30 -20.05
N ALA A 744 -9.49 29.21 -20.82
CA ALA A 744 -9.50 29.24 -22.29
C ALA A 744 -10.68 30.01 -22.92
N ALA A 745 -11.79 30.16 -22.20
CA ALA A 745 -12.97 30.90 -22.64
C ALA A 745 -12.99 32.38 -22.20
N ASN A 746 -12.04 32.87 -21.38
CA ASN A 746 -12.11 34.19 -20.74
C ASN A 746 -10.78 34.97 -20.59
N ILE A 747 -9.63 34.34 -20.86
CA ILE A 747 -8.27 34.91 -20.71
C ILE A 747 -7.50 34.93 -22.03
#